data_AF-U1PZH8-F1
#
_entry.id   AF-U1PZH8-F1
#
_cell.length_a   1.000
_cell.length_b   1.000
_cell.length_c   1.000
_cell.angle_alpha   90.00
_cell.angle_beta   90.00
_cell.angle_gamma   90.00
#
_symmetry.space_group_name_H-M   'P 1'
#
loop_
_entity.id
_entity.type
_entity.pdbx_description
1 polymer ?
#
loop_
_entity_poly.entity_id
_entity_poly.type
_entity_poly.pdbx_seq_one_letter_code
_entity_poly.pdbx_strand_id
1 'polypeptide(L)'
;MTSFQSSLDEKEGEIATELAESQRSISIAEFFEKNKHMLGFDSGARGLVTAVKEAVDNALDATEEAGIRPDISVEIRETGSYYTLIVEDNGPGITKEQLPKVFGKLLYGSRFHAREQSLPGAQSLLINRDGCVEFVPIGDFCDNYLPEQTAAVAPVSDDITVPSFNRQTQQISWQPVTTAIRHETEAAVYEVKTTAGRTVTVTGDHSLFCLSDSGEIQEVAGGELETGDSIMVPKQIPTVGSSSASDTTEQMSSVAALCSETTAESLSTDGGLQAKDATDPSPDRLQTLLRSLINESRSASSLSVAEQRALTRSLATYVTCRGAIVPDHRQPISVNSASSQTLSLFEMFDTCCTSDDGYTLPGFLFEVHPSAQRAFVAQAFAVDVSDESVPQASVSVGTAHLLRELTTLCTQIGLMPQLTTADAVDADSGHTLTICSHETNGPQQQSPQSSHHISLGSPLRNETIQEVTQVAQPDTVYDISVPGATGADENFIIANEAPVFVKNSRGQQGIGISAAVLYSQLTSGKPAKITSRTQSASQSQYFELIIDTDTNEPEIQRSMSQDPTESELSPTHGTRIELEMEANLRARQQLHDYIKHTAVVNPHARITLDEPNISGPIQYDRVDGAELPAETEEIRPHPHGVELGTLLKMLESTESYSLSGFLQAEFTRVGTKTTTRIVDRFRDRYFGREIGWSIPESSTDDAVESIIDAVANKPADATEAFATQITETVVSRERTTHQQLQTIIETIAEDIEDEYRTTFAATVRQRAHTAMWQVLTADLSDDIFELVEQATSQQKDESTLNGLTTRLETKLQDHDKQHRLTREVLAEYVNRSADQLETQEITFGETARGNVAEAFWDVMNTVNDSVPQVSAVGDDRDTASSLLEAMRETDILAPPTNCLSPISEELVEAGLRKEFDADFYAAATRDAEVHGGDPFVVEAGIAYGGQLDNTSMRLLRFANRVPLVYQQGACATTDVIKQIRWRNYGLNQPGGSGLPQDSIVLMIHVASTNVPFTSESKDALANIPAIENEIELAVREASRDLKSFLNKRRSMQKRRKKQDVLSRILPEMAHKLAEVTGRQEPDIDSALARIMNNVSIERQIEETAVTLKVRNHSDRNETPEITEIVSAEPQNVPDDVDSVNMDGEWFLTWNPTVKAGDTVQFSYRAVSDATFDIQIDGIETEKLTLNV
;
A
#
# COMPACT_ATOMS: atom_id res chain seq x y z
N MET A 1 10.50 -29.06 -40.81
CA MET A 1 11.33 -29.56 -39.69
C MET A 1 11.29 -31.08 -39.71
N THR A 2 12.42 -31.75 -39.56
CA THR A 2 12.59 -33.20 -39.76
C THR A 2 12.21 -34.01 -38.52
N SER A 3 11.75 -35.24 -38.73
CA SER A 3 11.29 -36.27 -37.77
C SER A 3 12.30 -36.71 -36.68
N PHE A 4 13.36 -35.95 -36.47
CA PHE A 4 14.36 -36.12 -35.41
C PHE A 4 14.15 -35.17 -34.22
N GLN A 5 13.28 -34.16 -34.36
CA GLN A 5 12.88 -33.28 -33.24
C GLN A 5 11.75 -33.88 -32.40
N SER A 6 10.86 -34.69 -32.97
CA SER A 6 9.73 -35.27 -32.24
C SER A 6 10.12 -36.36 -31.23
N SER A 7 11.32 -36.93 -31.34
CA SER A 7 11.82 -37.97 -30.41
C SER A 7 12.69 -37.42 -29.28
N LEU A 8 12.94 -36.10 -29.25
CA LEU A 8 13.61 -35.40 -28.16
C LEU A 8 12.57 -34.81 -27.19
N ASP A 9 11.43 -34.31 -27.69
CA ASP A 9 10.34 -33.76 -26.87
C ASP A 9 9.68 -34.83 -25.95
N GLU A 10 9.50 -36.07 -26.43
CA GLU A 10 8.93 -37.16 -25.61
C GLU A 10 9.85 -37.57 -24.45
N LYS A 11 11.18 -37.41 -24.58
CA LYS A 11 12.15 -37.74 -23.53
C LYS A 11 12.38 -36.59 -22.54
N GLU A 12 12.29 -35.34 -22.99
CA GLU A 12 12.33 -34.19 -22.08
C GLU A 12 11.07 -34.12 -21.22
N GLY A 13 9.91 -34.52 -21.77
CA GLY A 13 8.67 -34.71 -21.01
C GLY A 13 8.81 -35.77 -19.91
N GLU A 14 9.27 -36.99 -20.23
CA GLU A 14 9.47 -38.05 -19.21
C GLU A 14 10.49 -37.64 -18.12
N ILE A 15 11.62 -37.01 -18.49
CA ILE A 15 12.63 -36.54 -17.52
C ILE A 15 12.10 -35.39 -16.66
N ALA A 16 11.30 -34.47 -17.22
CA ALA A 16 10.66 -33.39 -16.46
C ALA A 16 9.59 -33.92 -15.51
N THR A 17 8.86 -34.97 -15.89
CA THR A 17 7.86 -35.63 -15.02
C THR A 17 8.54 -36.44 -13.91
N GLU A 18 9.63 -37.16 -14.20
CA GLU A 18 10.48 -37.84 -13.20
C GLU A 18 11.17 -36.83 -12.25
N LEU A 19 11.61 -35.68 -12.77
CA LEU A 19 12.18 -34.60 -11.97
C LEU A 19 11.11 -33.90 -11.12
N ALA A 20 9.89 -33.72 -11.62
CA ALA A 20 8.76 -33.17 -10.87
C ALA A 20 8.29 -34.12 -9.75
N GLU A 21 8.23 -35.43 -10.00
CA GLU A 21 7.99 -36.45 -8.95
C GLU A 21 9.12 -36.50 -7.90
N SER A 22 10.34 -36.11 -8.28
CA SER A 22 11.49 -35.98 -7.36
C SER A 22 11.55 -34.66 -6.60
N GLN A 23 10.77 -33.65 -7.00
CA GLN A 23 10.68 -32.37 -6.29
C GLN A 23 9.68 -32.47 -5.14
N ARG A 24 10.17 -32.97 -4.00
CA ARG A 24 9.43 -32.84 -2.74
C ARG A 24 9.43 -31.37 -2.31
N SER A 25 8.28 -30.90 -1.84
CA SER A 25 8.19 -29.69 -1.03
C SER A 25 9.23 -29.77 0.08
N ILE A 26 10.09 -28.76 0.19
CA ILE A 26 11.10 -28.69 1.25
C ILE A 26 10.34 -28.54 2.56
N SER A 27 10.53 -29.46 3.52
CA SER A 27 9.90 -29.33 4.84
C SER A 27 10.39 -28.06 5.52
N ILE A 28 9.63 -27.50 6.45
CA ILE A 28 10.00 -26.24 7.10
C ILE A 28 11.26 -26.40 7.94
N ALA A 29 11.49 -27.57 8.51
CA ALA A 29 12.78 -27.88 9.15
C ALA A 29 13.94 -27.80 8.15
N GLU A 30 13.79 -28.34 6.93
CA GLU A 30 14.83 -28.30 5.92
C GLU A 30 15.02 -26.88 5.35
N PHE A 31 13.93 -26.13 5.16
CA PHE A 31 13.99 -24.71 4.80
C PHE A 31 14.71 -23.91 5.89
N PHE A 32 14.34 -24.11 7.16
CA PHE A 32 14.92 -23.41 8.29
C PHE A 32 16.42 -23.72 8.41
N GLU A 33 16.83 -24.99 8.34
CA GLU A 33 18.24 -25.40 8.37
C GLU A 33 19.08 -24.77 7.24
N LYS A 34 18.55 -24.75 6.01
CA LYS A 34 19.24 -24.12 4.86
C LYS A 34 19.34 -22.60 5.01
N ASN A 35 18.39 -21.98 5.72
CA ASN A 35 18.25 -20.52 5.81
C ASN A 35 18.54 -19.93 7.20
N LYS A 36 19.10 -20.70 8.16
CA LYS A 36 19.47 -20.23 9.51
C LYS A 36 20.23 -18.90 9.52
N HIS A 37 21.12 -18.72 8.53
CA HIS A 37 21.92 -17.50 8.40
C HIS A 37 21.10 -16.26 8.04
N MET A 38 20.07 -16.40 7.21
CA MET A 38 19.18 -15.30 6.84
C MET A 38 18.20 -14.97 7.97
N LEU A 39 17.80 -15.98 8.76
CA LEU A 39 16.88 -15.83 9.88
C LEU A 39 17.56 -15.40 11.20
N GLY A 40 18.89 -15.28 11.23
CA GLY A 40 19.62 -14.86 12.43
C GLY A 40 19.81 -15.95 13.50
N PHE A 41 19.68 -17.22 13.13
CA PHE A 41 19.86 -18.40 14.00
C PHE A 41 21.09 -19.25 13.62
N ASP A 42 22.11 -18.62 13.03
CA ASP A 42 23.36 -19.26 12.55
C ASP A 42 24.29 -19.72 13.68
N SER A 43 24.16 -19.17 14.89
CA SER A 43 24.93 -19.59 16.06
C SER A 43 24.12 -19.46 17.33
N GLY A 44 24.38 -20.31 18.33
CA GLY A 44 23.66 -20.25 19.61
C GLY A 44 23.84 -18.93 20.40
N ALA A 45 24.85 -18.13 20.09
CA ALA A 45 25.01 -16.80 20.67
C ALA A 45 24.08 -15.77 20.01
N ARG A 46 24.02 -15.78 18.68
CA ARG A 46 23.17 -14.87 17.91
C ARG A 46 21.70 -15.28 17.99
N GLY A 47 21.39 -16.57 17.93
CA GLY A 47 20.03 -17.10 18.02
C GLY A 47 19.32 -16.71 19.32
N LEU A 48 20.02 -16.68 20.46
CA LEU A 48 19.44 -16.20 21.73
C LEU A 48 19.09 -14.70 21.67
N VAL A 49 19.97 -13.87 21.10
CA VAL A 49 19.71 -12.42 20.94
C VAL A 49 18.56 -12.19 19.96
N THR A 50 18.50 -12.95 18.87
CA THR A 50 17.40 -12.90 17.89
C THR A 50 16.08 -13.30 18.54
N ALA A 51 16.04 -14.38 19.32
CA ALA A 51 14.82 -14.80 20.03
C ALA A 51 14.32 -13.75 21.04
N VAL A 52 15.25 -13.11 21.79
CA VAL A 52 14.89 -11.99 22.67
C VAL A 52 14.33 -10.82 21.86
N LYS A 53 14.97 -10.48 20.74
CA LYS A 53 14.55 -9.39 19.85
C LYS A 53 13.13 -9.60 19.35
N GLU A 54 12.85 -10.76 18.75
CA GLU A 54 11.52 -11.06 18.21
C GLU A 54 10.44 -11.06 19.31
N ALA A 55 10.74 -11.57 20.51
CA ALA A 55 9.77 -11.59 21.60
C ALA A 55 9.50 -10.20 22.20
N VAL A 56 10.53 -9.37 22.36
CA VAL A 56 10.41 -8.01 22.91
C VAL A 56 9.75 -7.05 21.92
N ASP A 57 10.10 -7.12 20.64
CA ASP A 57 9.50 -6.28 19.59
C ASP A 57 7.97 -6.56 19.50
N ASN A 58 7.56 -7.84 19.48
CA ASN A 58 6.13 -8.20 19.48
C ASN A 58 5.40 -7.77 20.77
N ALA A 59 6.07 -7.81 21.92
CA ALA A 59 5.49 -7.35 23.19
C ALA A 59 5.24 -5.83 23.18
N LEU A 60 6.19 -5.05 22.64
CA LEU A 60 6.03 -3.60 22.46
C LEU A 60 4.84 -3.29 21.55
N ASP A 61 4.82 -3.88 20.35
CA ASP A 61 3.76 -3.66 19.36
C ASP A 61 2.37 -3.98 19.95
N ALA A 62 2.23 -5.14 20.62
CA ALA A 62 0.97 -5.55 21.23
C ALA A 62 0.49 -4.58 22.32
N THR A 63 1.41 -4.04 23.12
CA THR A 63 1.05 -3.06 24.16
C THR A 63 0.67 -1.70 23.57
N GLU A 64 1.41 -1.23 22.56
CA GLU A 64 1.17 0.06 21.91
C GLU A 64 -0.17 0.08 21.17
N GLU A 65 -0.46 -0.97 20.39
CA GLU A 65 -1.72 -1.12 19.65
C GLU A 65 -2.94 -1.18 20.58
N ALA A 66 -2.78 -1.75 21.78
CA ALA A 66 -3.83 -1.79 22.79
C ALA A 66 -3.96 -0.50 23.63
N GLY A 67 -3.15 0.53 23.36
CA GLY A 67 -3.11 1.75 24.16
C GLY A 67 -2.59 1.54 25.58
N ILE A 68 -1.83 0.47 25.83
CA ILE A 68 -1.27 0.10 27.14
C ILE A 68 0.19 0.51 27.19
N ARG A 69 0.61 1.20 28.26
CA ARG A 69 2.04 1.50 28.45
C ARG A 69 2.84 0.20 28.69
N PRO A 70 3.88 -0.10 27.89
CA PRO A 70 4.61 -1.36 27.99
C PRO A 70 5.31 -1.54 29.35
N ASP A 71 5.17 -2.71 29.94
CA ASP A 71 5.94 -3.23 31.06
C ASP A 71 6.37 -4.66 30.71
N ILE A 72 7.64 -4.81 30.32
CA ILE A 72 8.18 -6.04 29.71
C ILE A 72 9.28 -6.59 30.62
N SER A 73 9.21 -7.88 30.93
CA SER A 73 10.25 -8.61 31.64
C SER A 73 10.90 -9.65 30.73
N VAL A 74 12.23 -9.70 30.74
CA VAL A 74 13.04 -10.67 30.01
C VAL A 74 13.92 -11.39 31.02
N GLU A 75 13.72 -12.69 31.19
CA GLU A 75 14.50 -13.52 32.10
C GLU A 75 15.22 -14.63 31.31
N ILE A 76 16.51 -14.79 31.58
CA ILE A 76 17.35 -15.83 30.98
C ILE A 76 17.92 -16.70 32.09
N ARG A 77 17.65 -18.00 32.03
CA ARG A 77 18.18 -19.01 32.98
C ARG A 77 19.16 -19.94 32.27
N GLU A 78 20.27 -20.27 32.92
CA GLU A 78 21.29 -21.18 32.40
C GLU A 78 21.14 -22.58 33.01
N THR A 79 21.01 -23.60 32.16
CA THR A 79 20.97 -25.01 32.58
C THR A 79 21.92 -25.85 31.71
N GLY A 80 23.20 -25.86 32.07
CA GLY A 80 24.22 -26.63 31.34
C GLY A 80 24.51 -26.03 29.97
N SER A 81 24.21 -26.76 28.89
CA SER A 81 24.32 -26.29 27.50
C SER A 81 23.05 -25.62 26.97
N TYR A 82 21.97 -25.62 27.75
CA TYR A 82 20.68 -25.06 27.38
C TYR A 82 20.40 -23.78 28.15
N TYR A 83 19.73 -22.84 27.49
CA TYR A 83 19.24 -21.61 28.11
C TYR A 83 17.72 -21.57 27.98
N THR A 84 17.06 -21.18 29.06
CA THR A 84 15.63 -20.92 29.08
C THR A 84 15.42 -19.41 28.99
N LEU A 85 14.81 -18.96 27.90
CA LEU A 85 14.39 -17.58 27.70
C LEU A 85 12.92 -17.46 28.11
N ILE A 86 12.61 -16.50 28.96
CA ILE A 86 11.25 -16.15 29.38
C ILE A 86 11.04 -14.68 29.02
N VAL A 87 9.98 -14.35 28.30
CA VAL A 87 9.55 -12.98 28.04
C VAL A 87 8.10 -12.84 28.47
N GLU A 88 7.82 -11.80 29.26
CA GLU A 88 6.49 -11.49 29.80
C GLU A 88 6.14 -10.04 29.53
N ASP A 89 4.92 -9.78 29.06
CA ASP A 89 4.37 -8.46 28.80
C ASP A 89 3.06 -8.22 29.57
N ASN A 90 2.66 -6.94 29.64
CA ASN A 90 1.39 -6.49 30.20
C ASN A 90 0.35 -6.10 29.12
N GLY A 91 0.49 -6.62 27.90
CA GLY A 91 -0.33 -6.30 26.73
C GLY A 91 -1.78 -6.81 26.83
N PRO A 92 -2.53 -6.78 25.71
CA PRO A 92 -3.95 -7.14 25.71
C PRO A 92 -4.21 -8.62 26.04
N GLY A 93 -3.18 -9.48 25.92
CA GLY A 93 -3.29 -10.94 25.98
C GLY A 93 -3.86 -11.51 24.67
N ILE A 94 -3.69 -12.81 24.49
CA ILE A 94 -4.06 -13.56 23.27
C ILE A 94 -5.16 -14.54 23.65
N THR A 95 -6.19 -14.63 22.81
CA THR A 95 -7.30 -15.57 23.05
C THR A 95 -6.83 -17.02 22.88
N LYS A 96 -7.56 -17.94 23.50
CA LYS A 96 -7.24 -19.37 23.51
C LYS A 96 -7.13 -19.94 22.09
N GLU A 97 -7.97 -19.45 21.19
CA GLU A 97 -8.09 -19.89 19.79
C GLU A 97 -6.93 -19.36 18.94
N GLN A 98 -6.46 -18.14 19.20
CA GLN A 98 -5.42 -17.49 18.38
C GLN A 98 -4.00 -17.91 18.77
N LEU A 99 -3.79 -18.28 20.02
CA LEU A 99 -2.47 -18.56 20.59
C LEU A 99 -1.68 -19.62 19.80
N PRO A 100 -2.24 -20.78 19.41
CA PRO A 100 -1.49 -21.78 18.63
C PRO A 100 -1.06 -21.25 17.26
N LYS A 101 -1.86 -20.39 16.62
CA LYS A 101 -1.60 -19.87 15.27
C LYS A 101 -0.48 -18.84 15.27
N VAL A 102 -0.51 -17.94 16.26
CA VAL A 102 0.49 -16.87 16.41
C VAL A 102 1.90 -17.43 16.63
N PHE A 103 2.03 -18.46 17.45
CA PHE A 103 3.35 -19.01 17.82
C PHE A 103 3.74 -20.28 17.07
N GLY A 104 2.78 -20.99 16.50
CA GLY A 104 2.98 -22.35 15.97
C GLY A 104 2.88 -22.48 14.46
N LYS A 105 2.67 -21.37 13.74
CA LYS A 105 2.62 -21.35 12.27
C LYS A 105 3.66 -20.38 11.73
N LEU A 106 4.60 -20.88 10.93
CA LEU A 106 5.52 -20.02 10.19
C LEU A 106 4.78 -19.34 9.04
N LEU A 107 5.10 -18.07 8.75
CA LEU A 107 4.44 -17.22 7.75
C LEU A 107 3.01 -16.79 8.13
N TYR A 108 2.62 -16.95 9.39
CA TYR A 108 1.35 -16.46 9.93
C TYR A 108 1.56 -15.06 10.51
N GLY A 109 0.97 -14.04 9.88
CA GLY A 109 1.14 -12.63 10.24
C GLY A 109 0.94 -12.35 11.73
N SER A 110 1.85 -11.56 12.33
CA SER A 110 1.81 -11.15 13.73
C SER A 110 0.93 -9.92 14.00
N ARG A 111 0.32 -9.32 12.96
CA ARG A 111 -0.75 -8.33 13.16
C ARG A 111 -2.00 -9.06 13.63
N PHE A 112 -2.38 -8.80 14.88
CA PHE A 112 -3.49 -9.45 15.55
C PHE A 112 -4.80 -9.30 14.76
N HIS A 113 -5.27 -10.43 14.22
CA HIS A 113 -6.65 -10.94 14.10
C HIS A 113 -6.75 -11.86 12.87
N ALA A 114 -6.35 -13.12 13.00
CA ALA A 114 -6.70 -14.13 11.99
C ALA A 114 -7.63 -15.18 12.62
N ARG A 115 -8.91 -14.79 12.75
CA ARG A 115 -10.02 -15.72 13.02
C ARG A 115 -9.92 -16.88 12.01
N GLU A 116 -9.89 -18.13 12.45
CA GLU A 116 -10.04 -19.25 11.50
C GLU A 116 -11.50 -19.27 11.09
N GLN A 117 -11.76 -19.01 9.81
CA GLN A 117 -13.08 -18.96 9.22
C GLN A 117 -13.24 -20.19 8.33
N SER A 118 -14.36 -20.90 8.44
CA SER A 118 -14.48 -22.27 7.88
C SER A 118 -15.92 -22.69 7.60
N LEU A 119 -16.07 -23.62 6.65
CA LEU A 119 -17.36 -24.11 6.17
C LEU A 119 -17.46 -25.64 6.28
N PRO A 120 -18.63 -26.21 6.59
CA PRO A 120 -18.89 -27.64 6.43
C PRO A 120 -18.71 -28.11 4.99
N GLY A 121 -18.20 -29.33 4.79
CA GLY A 121 -17.87 -29.85 3.44
C GLY A 121 -19.03 -29.93 2.45
N ALA A 122 -20.27 -30.00 2.92
CA ALA A 122 -21.47 -30.06 2.07
C ALA A 122 -21.84 -28.72 1.41
N GLN A 123 -21.27 -27.60 1.87
CA GLN A 123 -21.53 -26.29 1.27
C GLN A 123 -21.04 -26.27 -0.19
N SER A 124 -21.88 -25.79 -1.09
CA SER A 124 -21.59 -25.88 -2.53
C SER A 124 -20.90 -24.63 -3.05
N LEU A 125 -19.65 -24.79 -3.46
CA LEU A 125 -18.79 -23.76 -4.02
C LEU A 125 -19.10 -23.56 -5.51
N LEU A 126 -19.23 -22.30 -5.93
CA LEU A 126 -19.38 -21.91 -7.34
C LEU A 126 -18.00 -21.64 -7.93
N ILE A 127 -17.51 -22.52 -8.81
CA ILE A 127 -16.20 -22.39 -9.45
C ILE A 127 -16.34 -22.17 -10.96
N ASN A 128 -15.32 -21.58 -11.55
CA ASN A 128 -15.10 -21.52 -12.99
C ASN A 128 -13.71 -22.13 -13.28
N ARG A 129 -13.70 -23.21 -14.04
CA ARG A 129 -12.49 -23.93 -14.47
C ARG A 129 -12.35 -23.79 -15.99
N ASP A 130 -11.35 -23.05 -16.44
CA ASP A 130 -11.08 -22.83 -17.88
C ASP A 130 -12.29 -22.38 -18.73
N GLY A 131 -13.17 -21.56 -18.13
CA GLY A 131 -14.36 -21.05 -18.81
C GLY A 131 -15.63 -21.84 -18.55
N CYS A 132 -15.56 -22.99 -17.88
CA CYS A 132 -16.70 -23.83 -17.51
C CYS A 132 -17.14 -23.55 -16.07
N VAL A 133 -18.40 -23.14 -15.88
CA VAL A 133 -18.97 -22.93 -14.54
C VAL A 133 -19.48 -24.25 -13.96
N GLU A 134 -19.02 -24.58 -12.76
CA GLU A 134 -19.37 -25.81 -12.05
C GLU A 134 -19.75 -25.53 -10.59
N PHE A 135 -20.58 -26.40 -10.02
CA PHE A 135 -20.95 -26.37 -8.59
C PHE A 135 -20.37 -27.60 -7.91
N VAL A 136 -19.43 -27.39 -7.00
CA VAL A 136 -18.70 -28.47 -6.34
C VAL A 136 -18.84 -28.33 -4.82
N PRO A 137 -19.19 -29.38 -4.06
CA PRO A 137 -19.10 -29.32 -2.61
C PRO A 137 -17.69 -28.93 -2.18
N ILE A 138 -17.56 -27.96 -1.27
CA ILE A 138 -16.25 -27.43 -0.87
C ILE A 138 -15.36 -28.52 -0.25
N GLY A 139 -15.97 -29.51 0.40
CA GLY A 139 -15.27 -30.68 0.91
C GLY A 139 -14.62 -31.48 -0.21
N ASP A 140 -15.41 -31.88 -1.21
CA ASP A 140 -14.92 -32.63 -2.38
C ASP A 140 -13.88 -31.83 -3.18
N PHE A 141 -14.08 -30.51 -3.30
CA PHE A 141 -13.14 -29.61 -3.95
C PHE A 141 -11.78 -29.63 -3.24
N CYS A 142 -11.75 -29.40 -1.93
CA CYS A 142 -10.51 -29.38 -1.15
C CYS A 142 -9.87 -30.77 -1.08
N ASP A 143 -10.67 -31.83 -0.89
CA ASP A 143 -10.19 -33.21 -0.79
C ASP A 143 -9.51 -33.71 -2.08
N ASN A 144 -9.87 -33.16 -3.25
CA ASN A 144 -9.16 -33.44 -4.50
C ASN A 144 -7.70 -32.95 -4.50
N TYR A 145 -7.40 -31.86 -3.80
CA TYR A 145 -6.04 -31.34 -3.60
C TYR A 145 -5.39 -31.90 -2.34
N LEU A 146 -6.19 -32.43 -1.42
CA LEU A 146 -5.80 -32.91 -0.10
C LEU A 146 -6.20 -34.40 0.09
N PRO A 147 -5.54 -35.36 -0.58
CA PRO A 147 -5.99 -36.76 -0.67
C PRO A 147 -5.88 -37.56 0.64
N GLU A 148 -5.05 -37.14 1.60
CA GLU A 148 -5.04 -37.73 2.95
C GLU A 148 -6.24 -37.22 3.76
N GLN A 149 -6.76 -37.86 4.81
CA GLN A 149 -7.95 -37.38 5.54
C GLN A 149 -7.63 -36.47 6.76
N THR A 150 -6.48 -35.81 6.79
CA THR A 150 -5.98 -35.02 7.93
C THR A 150 -6.07 -33.51 7.68
N ALA A 151 -6.01 -32.66 8.72
CA ALA A 151 -5.92 -31.21 8.53
C ALA A 151 -4.71 -30.85 7.64
N ALA A 152 -4.94 -30.10 6.56
CA ALA A 152 -3.93 -29.87 5.55
C ALA A 152 -4.27 -28.64 4.68
N VAL A 153 -3.23 -28.09 4.05
CA VAL A 153 -3.29 -26.92 3.16
C VAL A 153 -2.53 -27.24 1.88
N ALA A 154 -3.13 -27.02 0.71
CA ALA A 154 -2.48 -27.26 -0.58
C ALA A 154 -2.70 -26.12 -1.56
N PRO A 155 -1.71 -25.79 -2.40
CA PRO A 155 -1.91 -24.84 -3.49
C PRO A 155 -2.91 -25.39 -4.50
N VAL A 156 -3.75 -24.50 -5.02
CA VAL A 156 -4.70 -24.79 -6.10
C VAL A 156 -4.13 -24.21 -7.40
N SER A 157 -4.46 -24.83 -8.52
CA SER A 157 -3.99 -24.43 -9.84
C SER A 157 -4.64 -23.12 -10.30
N ASP A 158 -3.88 -22.29 -11.04
CA ASP A 158 -4.29 -20.93 -11.44
C ASP A 158 -5.50 -20.88 -12.40
N ASP A 159 -5.93 -22.03 -12.94
CA ASP A 159 -7.07 -22.20 -13.85
C ASP A 159 -8.45 -22.19 -13.13
N ILE A 160 -8.46 -22.21 -11.81
CA ILE A 160 -9.69 -22.22 -11.01
C ILE A 160 -9.98 -20.85 -10.41
N THR A 161 -11.13 -20.30 -10.76
CA THR A 161 -11.61 -19.01 -10.26
C THR A 161 -12.97 -19.15 -9.56
N VAL A 162 -13.27 -18.27 -8.62
CA VAL A 162 -14.55 -18.18 -7.90
C VAL A 162 -15.05 -16.73 -7.88
N PRO A 163 -16.36 -16.48 -7.81
CA PRO A 163 -16.87 -15.12 -7.75
C PRO A 163 -16.64 -14.52 -6.36
N SER A 164 -16.09 -13.31 -6.34
CA SER A 164 -15.75 -12.54 -5.14
C SER A 164 -16.16 -11.07 -5.36
N PHE A 165 -16.64 -10.39 -4.31
CA PHE A 165 -16.98 -8.97 -4.38
C PHE A 165 -15.93 -8.09 -3.71
N ASN A 166 -15.68 -6.92 -4.28
CA ASN A 166 -14.85 -5.89 -3.65
C ASN A 166 -15.68 -5.13 -2.62
N ARG A 167 -15.19 -4.97 -1.38
CA ARG A 167 -15.95 -4.35 -0.30
C ARG A 167 -16.12 -2.85 -0.48
N GLN A 168 -15.11 -2.18 -1.03
CA GLN A 168 -15.11 -0.73 -1.21
C GLN A 168 -16.02 -0.32 -2.35
N THR A 169 -15.96 -1.04 -3.48
CA THR A 169 -16.62 -0.60 -4.70
C THR A 169 -17.75 -1.52 -5.19
N GLN A 170 -18.02 -2.56 -4.41
CA GLN A 170 -19.22 -3.40 -4.46
C GLN A 170 -19.38 -4.18 -5.77
N GLN A 171 -18.39 -4.23 -6.66
CA GLN A 171 -18.46 -5.04 -7.88
C GLN A 171 -18.07 -6.49 -7.60
N ILE A 172 -18.64 -7.40 -8.39
CA ILE A 172 -18.35 -8.84 -8.33
C ILE A 172 -17.48 -9.21 -9.52
N SER A 173 -16.40 -9.95 -9.28
CA SER A 173 -15.47 -10.45 -10.31
C SER A 173 -15.06 -11.90 -10.02
N TRP A 174 -14.62 -12.63 -11.03
CA TRP A 174 -14.07 -13.99 -10.88
C TRP A 174 -12.59 -13.88 -10.46
N GLN A 175 -12.23 -14.45 -9.32
CA GLN A 175 -10.91 -14.34 -8.69
C GLN A 175 -10.27 -15.73 -8.53
N PRO A 176 -8.95 -15.87 -8.71
CA PRO A 176 -8.28 -17.16 -8.61
C PRO A 176 -8.31 -17.72 -7.19
N VAL A 177 -8.48 -19.03 -7.08
CA VAL A 177 -8.33 -19.77 -5.82
C VAL A 177 -6.87 -20.15 -5.66
N THR A 178 -6.19 -19.61 -4.65
CA THR A 178 -4.74 -19.86 -4.47
C THR A 178 -4.47 -21.10 -3.62
N THR A 179 -5.42 -21.48 -2.75
CA THR A 179 -5.17 -22.50 -1.72
C THR A 179 -6.46 -23.19 -1.32
N ALA A 180 -6.41 -24.51 -1.16
CA ALA A 180 -7.45 -25.33 -0.54
C ALA A 180 -7.03 -25.67 0.89
N ILE A 181 -7.96 -25.57 1.84
CA ILE A 181 -7.72 -25.73 3.27
C ILE A 181 -8.75 -26.73 3.83
N ARG A 182 -8.28 -27.66 4.67
CA ARG A 182 -9.10 -28.55 5.49
C ARG A 182 -8.58 -28.56 6.91
N HIS A 183 -9.47 -28.51 7.90
CA HIS A 183 -9.12 -28.63 9.31
C HIS A 183 -10.26 -29.25 10.12
N GLU A 184 -9.92 -29.71 11.31
CA GLU A 184 -10.91 -30.18 12.30
C GLU A 184 -11.42 -28.97 13.09
N THR A 185 -12.70 -28.96 13.47
CA THR A 185 -13.27 -27.86 14.25
C THR A 185 -13.96 -28.38 15.49
N GLU A 186 -13.77 -27.67 16.62
CA GLU A 186 -14.57 -27.82 17.84
C GLU A 186 -15.70 -26.78 17.92
N ALA A 187 -15.81 -25.88 16.94
CA ALA A 187 -16.73 -24.75 16.97
C ALA A 187 -18.18 -25.20 16.69
N ALA A 188 -19.13 -24.54 17.35
CA ALA A 188 -20.54 -24.67 17.02
C ALA A 188 -20.78 -24.26 15.56
N VAL A 189 -21.65 -24.98 14.86
CA VAL A 189 -21.99 -24.71 13.46
C VAL A 189 -23.41 -24.14 13.40
N TYR A 190 -23.58 -23.09 12.62
CA TYR A 190 -24.85 -22.37 12.47
C TYR A 190 -25.32 -22.44 11.02
N GLU A 191 -26.58 -22.77 10.83
CA GLU A 191 -27.31 -22.64 9.56
C GLU A 191 -28.07 -21.32 9.58
N VAL A 192 -27.80 -20.47 8.60
CA VAL A 192 -28.41 -19.15 8.42
C VAL A 192 -29.37 -19.22 7.24
N LYS A 193 -30.62 -18.82 7.45
CA LYS A 193 -31.68 -18.80 6.43
C LYS A 193 -32.22 -17.39 6.22
N THR A 194 -32.27 -16.92 4.97
CA THR A 194 -32.80 -15.57 4.64
C THR A 194 -34.29 -15.59 4.31
N THR A 195 -34.92 -14.41 4.33
CA THR A 195 -36.33 -14.22 3.94
C THR A 195 -36.63 -14.58 2.48
N ALA A 196 -35.61 -14.59 1.59
CA ALA A 196 -35.76 -15.05 0.21
C ALA A 196 -35.49 -16.55 0.03
N GLY A 197 -35.21 -17.27 1.13
CA GLY A 197 -35.00 -18.71 1.18
C GLY A 197 -33.58 -19.18 0.83
N ARG A 198 -32.56 -18.30 0.88
CA ARG A 198 -31.15 -18.72 0.82
C ARG A 198 -30.77 -19.42 2.12
N THR A 199 -29.92 -20.44 2.04
CA THR A 199 -29.29 -21.04 3.21
C THR A 199 -27.77 -21.08 3.07
N VAL A 200 -27.06 -20.86 4.18
CA VAL A 200 -25.63 -21.09 4.29
C VAL A 200 -25.33 -21.64 5.67
N THR A 201 -24.46 -22.65 5.74
CA THR A 201 -24.02 -23.25 7.00
C THR A 201 -22.56 -22.88 7.22
N VAL A 202 -22.25 -22.27 8.37
CA VAL A 202 -20.93 -21.72 8.68
C VAL A 202 -20.52 -22.11 10.10
N THR A 203 -19.21 -22.21 10.38
CA THR A 203 -18.75 -22.32 11.77
C THR A 203 -19.00 -21.01 12.53
N GLY A 204 -19.09 -21.07 13.85
CA GLY A 204 -19.37 -19.89 14.69
C GLY A 204 -18.41 -18.73 14.50
N ASP A 205 -17.16 -19.01 14.12
CA ASP A 205 -16.12 -18.01 13.89
C ASP A 205 -16.05 -17.53 12.42
N HIS A 206 -16.69 -18.25 11.50
CA HIS A 206 -16.74 -17.89 10.09
C HIS A 206 -17.67 -16.69 9.90
N SER A 207 -17.15 -15.63 9.29
CA SER A 207 -17.88 -14.37 9.17
C SER A 207 -18.68 -14.29 7.87
N LEU A 208 -19.90 -13.77 7.99
CA LEU A 208 -20.71 -13.32 6.86
C LEU A 208 -20.65 -11.79 6.79
N PHE A 209 -20.95 -11.25 5.61
CA PHE A 209 -21.02 -9.81 5.41
C PHE A 209 -22.41 -9.29 5.75
N CYS A 210 -22.53 -8.44 6.75
CA CYS A 210 -23.77 -7.81 7.17
C CYS A 210 -23.75 -6.29 6.94
N LEU A 211 -24.92 -5.70 6.74
CA LEU A 211 -25.09 -4.25 6.67
C LEU A 211 -25.38 -3.71 8.07
N SER A 212 -24.57 -2.78 8.55
CA SER A 212 -24.79 -2.10 9.83
C SER A 212 -25.96 -1.11 9.77
N ASP A 213 -26.43 -0.66 10.94
CA ASP A 213 -27.41 0.42 11.05
C ASP A 213 -26.92 1.75 10.42
N SER A 214 -25.60 1.95 10.28
CA SER A 214 -25.03 3.11 9.57
C SER A 214 -25.02 2.94 8.05
N GLY A 215 -25.26 1.72 7.55
CA GLY A 215 -25.24 1.38 6.13
C GLY A 215 -23.87 0.95 5.61
N GLU A 216 -22.95 0.57 6.48
CA GLU A 216 -21.62 0.05 6.12
C GLU A 216 -21.62 -1.49 6.10
N ILE A 217 -20.85 -2.09 5.19
CA ILE A 217 -20.67 -3.55 5.16
C ILE A 217 -19.65 -3.93 6.23
N GLN A 218 -20.10 -4.68 7.22
CA GLN A 218 -19.29 -5.20 8.33
C GLN A 218 -19.25 -6.74 8.29
N GLU A 219 -18.21 -7.30 8.89
CA GLU A 219 -18.09 -8.74 9.07
C GLU A 219 -18.73 -9.13 10.40
N VAL A 220 -19.65 -10.09 10.38
CA VAL A 220 -20.30 -10.62 11.58
C VAL A 220 -20.07 -12.13 11.63
N ALA A 221 -19.54 -12.62 12.75
CA ALA A 221 -19.25 -14.04 12.92
C ALA A 221 -20.55 -14.85 12.98
N GLY A 222 -20.56 -16.08 12.47
CA GLY A 222 -21.74 -16.94 12.41
C GLY A 222 -22.46 -17.12 13.76
N GLY A 223 -21.71 -17.16 14.87
CA GLY A 223 -22.26 -17.27 16.22
C GLY A 223 -22.79 -15.96 16.81
N GLU A 224 -22.53 -14.82 16.17
CA GLU A 224 -23.01 -13.49 16.54
C GLU A 224 -24.23 -13.04 15.70
N LEU A 225 -24.61 -13.82 14.67
CA LEU A 225 -25.75 -13.50 13.80
C LEU A 225 -27.08 -13.68 14.51
N GLU A 226 -27.94 -12.68 14.41
CA GLU A 226 -29.30 -12.70 14.96
C GLU A 226 -30.38 -12.65 13.87
N THR A 227 -31.58 -13.14 14.20
CA THR A 227 -32.74 -12.99 13.32
C THR A 227 -33.09 -11.51 13.16
N GLY A 228 -33.14 -11.02 11.92
CA GLY A 228 -33.35 -9.62 11.61
C GLY A 228 -32.11 -8.90 11.04
N ASP A 229 -30.91 -9.47 11.20
CA ASP A 229 -29.70 -8.92 10.59
C ASP A 229 -29.80 -8.93 9.06
N SER A 230 -29.13 -7.98 8.41
CA SER A 230 -29.14 -7.85 6.94
C SER A 230 -27.84 -8.37 6.34
N ILE A 231 -27.84 -9.53 5.69
CA ILE A 231 -26.64 -10.10 5.04
C ILE A 231 -26.52 -9.65 3.60
N MET A 232 -25.28 -9.53 3.10
CA MET A 232 -24.98 -9.18 1.72
C MET A 232 -25.06 -10.42 0.81
N VAL A 233 -25.78 -10.30 -0.29
CA VAL A 233 -25.96 -11.34 -1.29
C VAL A 233 -25.80 -10.75 -2.71
N PRO A 234 -25.41 -11.54 -3.71
CA PRO A 234 -25.30 -11.04 -5.08
C PRO A 234 -26.68 -10.73 -5.66
N LYS A 235 -26.81 -9.53 -6.24
CA LYS A 235 -27.90 -9.14 -7.13
C LYS A 235 -27.61 -9.56 -8.57
N GLN A 236 -26.35 -9.48 -8.99
CA GLN A 236 -25.92 -9.93 -10.32
C GLN A 236 -24.53 -10.54 -10.31
N ILE A 237 -24.38 -11.79 -10.77
CA ILE A 237 -23.08 -12.46 -10.92
C ILE A 237 -22.59 -12.27 -12.38
N PRO A 238 -21.35 -11.85 -12.62
CA PRO A 238 -20.84 -11.70 -13.98
C PRO A 238 -20.79 -13.04 -14.74
N THR A 239 -21.19 -13.03 -16.02
CA THR A 239 -21.02 -14.17 -16.93
C THR A 239 -19.54 -14.35 -17.25
N VAL A 240 -19.06 -15.59 -17.23
CA VAL A 240 -17.66 -15.92 -17.56
C VAL A 240 -17.34 -15.47 -18.99
N GLY A 241 -16.28 -14.70 -19.17
CA GLY A 241 -15.86 -14.19 -20.50
C GLY A 241 -16.59 -12.93 -21.00
N SER A 242 -17.42 -12.28 -20.18
CA SER A 242 -18.08 -11.01 -20.54
C SER A 242 -17.19 -9.79 -20.24
N SER A 243 -16.14 -9.57 -21.02
CA SER A 243 -15.66 -8.19 -21.23
C SER A 243 -16.67 -7.47 -22.13
N SER A 244 -17.00 -6.24 -21.80
CA SER A 244 -18.06 -5.45 -22.45
C SER A 244 -17.93 -5.44 -23.98
N ALA A 245 -18.84 -6.13 -24.66
CA ALA A 245 -18.99 -6.03 -26.10
C ALA A 245 -19.47 -4.61 -26.46
N SER A 246 -18.57 -3.77 -26.95
CA SER A 246 -18.92 -2.66 -27.83
C SER A 246 -19.09 -3.22 -29.24
N ASP A 247 -20.32 -3.21 -29.75
CA ASP A 247 -20.65 -3.61 -31.12
C ASP A 247 -19.87 -2.76 -32.15
N THR A 248 -18.89 -3.37 -32.81
CA THR A 248 -18.41 -2.94 -34.13
C THR A 248 -19.15 -3.72 -35.22
N THR A 249 -20.03 -3.03 -35.93
CA THR A 249 -20.53 -3.39 -37.26
C THR A 249 -19.40 -3.37 -38.28
N GLU A 250 -19.03 -4.52 -38.87
CA GLU A 250 -19.24 -4.82 -40.30
C GLU A 250 -18.62 -6.18 -40.74
N GLN A 251 -19.33 -6.83 -41.66
CA GLN A 251 -18.99 -8.00 -42.50
C GLN A 251 -19.26 -9.41 -41.94
N MET A 252 -20.47 -9.93 -42.21
CA MET A 252 -20.69 -11.21 -42.94
C MET A 252 -22.16 -11.33 -43.39
N SER A 253 -22.41 -11.05 -44.67
CA SER A 253 -23.73 -11.02 -45.32
C SER A 253 -24.18 -12.39 -45.88
N SER A 254 -24.12 -13.46 -45.09
CA SER A 254 -24.63 -14.78 -45.52
C SER A 254 -25.29 -15.68 -44.45
N VAL A 255 -25.49 -15.19 -43.22
CA VAL A 255 -26.21 -15.92 -42.15
C VAL A 255 -27.48 -15.19 -41.69
N ALA A 256 -27.53 -13.86 -41.79
CA ALA A 256 -28.70 -13.05 -41.44
C ALA A 256 -29.96 -13.35 -42.30
N ALA A 257 -29.80 -14.00 -43.45
CA ALA A 257 -30.91 -14.45 -44.29
C ALA A 257 -31.56 -15.76 -43.82
N LEU A 258 -30.92 -16.51 -42.90
CA LEU A 258 -31.44 -17.77 -42.33
C LEU A 258 -32.22 -17.56 -41.02
N CYS A 259 -31.96 -16.46 -40.30
CA CYS A 259 -32.55 -16.19 -38.98
C CYS A 259 -33.73 -15.21 -39.01
N SER A 260 -34.08 -14.64 -40.18
CA SER A 260 -35.13 -13.63 -40.30
C SER A 260 -36.56 -14.18 -40.44
N GLU A 261 -36.78 -15.50 -40.42
CA GLU A 261 -38.12 -16.11 -40.51
C GLU A 261 -38.68 -16.64 -39.17
N THR A 262 -38.11 -16.25 -38.02
CA THR A 262 -38.65 -16.65 -36.71
C THR A 262 -39.07 -15.44 -35.87
N THR A 263 -40.03 -14.65 -36.36
CA THR A 263 -40.71 -13.64 -35.54
C THR A 263 -42.22 -13.83 -35.59
N ALA A 264 -42.78 -14.09 -34.40
CA ALA A 264 -44.15 -13.92 -33.93
C ALA A 264 -45.33 -14.39 -34.80
N GLU A 265 -46.15 -15.32 -34.28
CA GLU A 265 -47.58 -15.04 -34.01
C GLU A 265 -48.35 -16.20 -33.32
N SER A 266 -49.14 -15.80 -32.31
CA SER A 266 -50.39 -16.41 -31.81
C SER A 266 -50.35 -17.64 -30.87
N LEU A 267 -50.28 -17.37 -29.57
CA LEU A 267 -51.07 -18.12 -28.59
C LEU A 267 -52.53 -17.71 -28.75
N SER A 268 -53.38 -18.61 -29.24
CA SER A 268 -54.83 -18.49 -29.09
C SER A 268 -55.35 -19.58 -28.16
N THR A 269 -56.26 -19.19 -27.28
CA THR A 269 -57.03 -20.04 -26.38
C THR A 269 -58.10 -20.79 -27.18
N ASP A 270 -57.75 -21.89 -27.83
CA ASP A 270 -58.60 -23.09 -28.02
C ASP A 270 -58.03 -24.03 -29.09
N GLY A 271 -57.83 -25.30 -28.71
CA GLY A 271 -57.99 -26.47 -29.60
C GLY A 271 -57.03 -26.68 -30.78
N GLY A 272 -56.03 -27.55 -30.58
CA GLY A 272 -55.48 -28.44 -31.63
C GLY A 272 -54.26 -27.93 -32.41
N LEU A 273 -53.10 -28.53 -32.16
CA LEU A 273 -51.88 -28.34 -32.96
C LEU A 273 -51.95 -29.11 -34.29
N GLN A 274 -51.88 -28.39 -35.41
CA GLN A 274 -51.28 -28.88 -36.66
C GLN A 274 -49.98 -28.12 -36.87
N ALA A 275 -48.84 -28.81 -36.76
CA ALA A 275 -47.55 -28.28 -37.18
C ALA A 275 -47.54 -28.17 -38.72
N LYS A 276 -47.47 -26.96 -39.26
CA LYS A 276 -47.08 -26.73 -40.65
C LYS A 276 -45.57 -26.50 -40.68
N ASP A 277 -44.92 -27.19 -41.61
CA ASP A 277 -43.48 -27.20 -41.86
C ASP A 277 -42.88 -25.78 -41.81
N ALA A 278 -42.11 -25.52 -40.75
CA ALA A 278 -41.10 -24.47 -40.74
C ALA A 278 -39.81 -25.11 -41.26
N THR A 279 -39.21 -24.53 -42.31
CA THR A 279 -37.92 -24.96 -42.84
C THR A 279 -36.81 -24.61 -41.85
N ASP A 280 -36.51 -25.61 -41.01
CA ASP A 280 -35.48 -25.68 -39.98
C ASP A 280 -34.07 -25.36 -40.54
N PRO A 281 -33.20 -24.60 -39.85
CA PRO A 281 -31.76 -24.63 -40.15
C PRO A 281 -31.27 -26.08 -40.12
N SER A 282 -30.52 -26.51 -41.14
CA SER A 282 -30.16 -27.93 -41.32
C SER A 282 -29.75 -28.61 -40.00
N PRO A 283 -30.53 -29.59 -39.48
CA PRO A 283 -30.32 -30.19 -38.16
C PRO A 283 -28.92 -30.79 -37.97
N ASP A 284 -28.27 -31.22 -39.06
CA ASP A 284 -26.90 -31.72 -39.06
C ASP A 284 -25.88 -30.71 -38.49
N ARG A 285 -26.11 -29.40 -38.65
CA ARG A 285 -25.17 -28.36 -38.22
C ARG A 285 -25.28 -28.05 -36.73
N LEU A 286 -26.50 -27.97 -36.21
CA LEU A 286 -26.78 -27.85 -34.76
C LEU A 286 -26.32 -29.10 -34.00
N GLN A 287 -26.54 -30.29 -34.59
CA GLN A 287 -26.13 -31.56 -34.00
C GLN A 287 -24.60 -31.74 -34.00
N THR A 288 -23.91 -31.28 -35.06
CA THR A 288 -22.44 -31.23 -35.13
C THR A 288 -21.84 -30.22 -34.14
N LEU A 289 -22.48 -29.04 -34.00
CA LEU A 289 -22.08 -28.02 -33.03
C LEU A 289 -22.25 -28.51 -31.59
N LEU A 290 -23.39 -29.10 -31.25
CA LEU A 290 -23.64 -29.74 -29.95
C LEU A 290 -22.61 -30.83 -29.68
N ARG A 291 -22.29 -31.72 -30.64
CA ARG A 291 -21.20 -32.71 -30.47
C ARG A 291 -19.84 -32.06 -30.23
N SER A 292 -19.53 -30.92 -30.85
CA SER A 292 -18.25 -30.22 -30.64
C SER A 292 -18.17 -29.48 -29.31
N LEU A 293 -19.31 -28.99 -28.79
CA LEU A 293 -19.42 -28.36 -27.48
C LEU A 293 -19.42 -29.39 -26.35
N ILE A 294 -20.06 -30.55 -26.57
CA ILE A 294 -20.13 -31.65 -25.60
C ILE A 294 -18.81 -32.44 -25.52
N ASN A 295 -18.04 -32.54 -26.61
CA ASN A 295 -16.76 -33.28 -26.64
C ASN A 295 -15.53 -32.36 -26.38
N GLU A 296 -15.66 -31.34 -25.53
CA GLU A 296 -14.55 -30.56 -24.92
C GLU A 296 -13.56 -29.84 -25.87
N SER A 297 -13.91 -29.58 -27.14
CA SER A 297 -12.95 -28.99 -28.10
C SER A 297 -13.30 -27.58 -28.59
N ARG A 298 -14.40 -26.97 -28.11
CA ARG A 298 -14.81 -25.57 -28.41
C ARG A 298 -15.59 -24.96 -27.24
N SER A 299 -15.30 -23.70 -26.89
CA SER A 299 -16.13 -22.90 -25.96
C SER A 299 -17.42 -22.42 -26.64
N ALA A 300 -18.53 -22.37 -25.90
CA ALA A 300 -19.82 -21.86 -26.39
C ALA A 300 -19.78 -20.37 -26.79
N SER A 301 -18.77 -19.63 -26.31
CA SER A 301 -18.45 -18.27 -26.72
C SER A 301 -18.12 -18.13 -28.22
N SER A 302 -17.71 -19.22 -28.88
CA SER A 302 -17.38 -19.24 -30.31
C SER A 302 -18.60 -19.25 -31.25
N LEU A 303 -19.81 -19.41 -30.70
CA LEU A 303 -21.08 -19.33 -31.42
C LEU A 303 -21.57 -17.89 -31.56
N SER A 304 -22.27 -17.57 -32.64
CA SER A 304 -22.99 -16.29 -32.73
C SER A 304 -24.11 -16.22 -31.68
N VAL A 305 -24.42 -15.00 -31.20
CA VAL A 305 -25.50 -14.77 -30.22
C VAL A 305 -26.85 -15.34 -30.70
N ALA A 306 -27.11 -15.35 -32.01
CA ALA A 306 -28.31 -15.95 -32.59
C ALA A 306 -28.34 -17.48 -32.46
N GLU A 307 -27.20 -18.14 -32.70
CA GLU A 307 -27.05 -19.60 -32.52
C GLU A 307 -27.18 -19.99 -31.03
N GLN A 308 -26.57 -19.21 -30.14
CA GLN A 308 -26.71 -19.39 -28.68
C GLN A 308 -28.17 -19.27 -28.24
N ARG A 309 -28.93 -18.26 -28.73
CA ARG A 309 -30.36 -18.08 -28.43
C ARG A 309 -31.23 -19.24 -28.93
N ALA A 310 -30.94 -19.80 -30.11
CA ALA A 310 -31.69 -20.93 -30.65
C ALA A 310 -31.44 -22.22 -29.84
N LEU A 311 -30.17 -22.45 -29.46
CA LEU A 311 -29.77 -23.61 -28.66
C LEU A 311 -30.41 -23.58 -27.27
N THR A 312 -30.33 -22.45 -26.58
CA THR A 312 -30.88 -22.24 -25.23
C THR A 312 -32.41 -22.36 -25.18
N ARG A 313 -33.15 -21.87 -26.18
CA ARG A 313 -34.61 -22.10 -26.28
C ARG A 313 -34.98 -23.57 -26.47
N SER A 314 -34.17 -24.30 -27.25
CA SER A 314 -34.38 -25.74 -27.49
C SER A 314 -34.15 -26.54 -26.21
N LEU A 315 -33.11 -26.19 -25.44
CA LEU A 315 -32.84 -26.75 -24.12
C LEU A 315 -33.99 -26.46 -23.13
N ALA A 316 -34.47 -25.21 -23.06
CA ALA A 316 -35.62 -24.83 -22.22
C ALA A 316 -36.89 -25.63 -22.55
N THR A 317 -37.12 -25.89 -23.84
CA THR A 317 -38.25 -26.72 -24.29
C THR A 317 -38.07 -28.18 -23.89
N TYR A 318 -36.85 -28.72 -23.95
CA TYR A 318 -36.53 -30.07 -23.50
C TYR A 318 -36.81 -30.25 -21.99
N VAL A 319 -36.27 -29.39 -21.13
CA VAL A 319 -36.44 -29.51 -19.66
C VAL A 319 -37.90 -29.33 -19.22
N THR A 320 -38.66 -28.47 -19.91
CA THR A 320 -40.11 -28.31 -19.66
C THR A 320 -40.94 -29.50 -20.16
N CYS A 321 -40.58 -30.11 -21.30
CA CYS A 321 -41.24 -31.32 -21.80
C CYS A 321 -40.99 -32.56 -20.92
N ARG A 322 -39.80 -32.64 -20.29
CA ARG A 322 -39.44 -33.69 -19.34
C ARG A 322 -40.04 -33.49 -17.95
N GLY A 323 -40.70 -32.35 -17.70
CA GLY A 323 -41.30 -32.03 -16.40
C GLY A 323 -40.29 -31.64 -15.31
N ALA A 324 -39.04 -31.34 -15.69
CA ALA A 324 -38.01 -30.89 -14.76
C ALA A 324 -38.26 -29.45 -14.24
N ILE A 325 -38.84 -28.61 -15.11
CA ILE A 325 -39.32 -27.25 -14.81
C ILE A 325 -40.78 -27.17 -15.27
N VAL A 326 -41.70 -26.85 -14.36
CA VAL A 326 -43.14 -26.77 -14.65
C VAL A 326 -43.67 -25.37 -14.29
N PRO A 327 -44.08 -24.55 -15.28
CA PRO A 327 -44.72 -23.26 -15.01
C PRO A 327 -46.10 -23.40 -14.39
N ASP A 328 -46.42 -22.59 -13.38
CA ASP A 328 -47.68 -22.64 -12.60
C ASP A 328 -48.96 -22.45 -13.44
N HIS A 329 -48.85 -21.95 -14.68
CA HIS A 329 -49.98 -21.61 -15.55
C HIS A 329 -50.07 -22.46 -16.84
N ARG A 330 -49.31 -23.55 -16.99
CA ARG A 330 -49.39 -24.44 -18.18
C ARG A 330 -49.36 -25.92 -17.81
N GLN A 331 -50.13 -26.74 -18.52
CA GLN A 331 -49.94 -28.20 -18.49
C GLN A 331 -48.64 -28.58 -19.22
N PRO A 332 -47.90 -29.61 -18.76
CA PRO A 332 -46.69 -30.08 -19.43
C PRO A 332 -46.96 -30.42 -20.90
N ILE A 333 -46.07 -29.99 -21.79
CA ILE A 333 -46.21 -30.21 -23.23
C ILE A 333 -46.06 -31.70 -23.53
N SER A 334 -47.13 -32.34 -24.03
CA SER A 334 -47.11 -33.74 -24.46
C SER A 334 -46.34 -33.89 -25.78
N VAL A 335 -45.19 -34.56 -25.75
CA VAL A 335 -44.35 -34.84 -26.93
C VAL A 335 -44.88 -36.06 -27.70
N ASN A 336 -46.07 -35.99 -28.29
CA ASN A 336 -46.66 -37.13 -29.02
C ASN A 336 -46.51 -37.07 -30.55
N SER A 337 -45.79 -36.09 -31.10
CA SER A 337 -45.51 -36.00 -32.54
C SER A 337 -44.28 -35.14 -32.89
N ALA A 338 -43.14 -35.38 -32.25
CA ALA A 338 -41.88 -34.74 -32.63
C ALA A 338 -41.28 -35.41 -33.88
N SER A 339 -40.61 -34.63 -34.75
CA SER A 339 -39.91 -35.17 -35.92
C SER A 339 -38.72 -36.06 -35.50
N SER A 340 -38.22 -36.96 -36.37
CA SER A 340 -37.08 -37.83 -36.00
C SER A 340 -35.79 -37.06 -35.67
N GLN A 341 -35.68 -35.80 -36.14
CA GLN A 341 -34.55 -34.92 -35.86
C GLN A 341 -34.65 -34.26 -34.48
N THR A 342 -35.85 -33.82 -34.06
CA THR A 342 -36.11 -33.31 -32.70
C THR A 342 -35.86 -34.38 -31.63
N LEU A 343 -36.20 -35.64 -31.93
CA LEU A 343 -35.89 -36.77 -31.04
C LEU A 343 -34.38 -36.97 -30.85
N SER A 344 -33.58 -36.84 -31.91
CA SER A 344 -32.13 -37.01 -31.81
C SER A 344 -31.41 -35.90 -31.04
N LEU A 345 -31.96 -34.68 -31.03
CA LEU A 345 -31.45 -33.56 -30.21
C LEU A 345 -31.88 -33.71 -28.74
N PHE A 346 -33.07 -34.25 -28.48
CA PHE A 346 -33.55 -34.58 -27.14
C PHE A 346 -32.78 -35.76 -26.52
N GLU A 347 -32.39 -36.77 -27.31
CA GLU A 347 -31.48 -37.85 -26.87
C GLU A 347 -30.10 -37.33 -26.46
N MET A 348 -29.59 -36.31 -27.17
CA MET A 348 -28.34 -35.64 -26.80
C MET A 348 -28.47 -34.83 -25.50
N PHE A 349 -29.55 -34.07 -25.32
CA PHE A 349 -29.79 -33.40 -24.04
C PHE A 349 -30.06 -34.38 -22.90
N ASP A 350 -30.69 -35.53 -23.15
CA ASP A 350 -30.79 -36.63 -22.18
C ASP A 350 -29.42 -37.04 -21.67
N THR A 351 -28.39 -37.04 -22.51
CA THR A 351 -27.03 -37.44 -22.11
C THR A 351 -26.35 -36.38 -21.23
N CYS A 352 -26.69 -35.10 -21.37
CA CYS A 352 -25.98 -33.99 -20.71
C CYS A 352 -26.75 -33.33 -19.56
N CYS A 353 -28.06 -33.54 -19.49
CA CYS A 353 -28.94 -32.90 -18.51
C CYS A 353 -29.47 -33.89 -17.46
N THR A 354 -28.98 -35.14 -17.46
CA THR A 354 -29.33 -36.14 -16.44
C THR A 354 -28.08 -36.60 -15.71
N SER A 355 -28.10 -36.50 -14.39
CA SER A 355 -27.11 -37.06 -13.47
C SER A 355 -27.77 -38.11 -12.57
N ASP A 356 -26.96 -38.79 -11.76
CA ASP A 356 -27.46 -39.75 -10.76
C ASP A 356 -28.41 -39.09 -9.73
N ASP A 357 -28.31 -37.76 -9.54
CA ASP A 357 -29.11 -36.96 -8.61
C ASP A 357 -30.30 -36.22 -9.27
N GLY A 358 -30.58 -36.50 -10.55
CA GLY A 358 -31.72 -35.97 -11.29
C GLY A 358 -31.34 -35.07 -12.46
N TYR A 359 -32.13 -34.03 -12.73
CA TYR A 359 -31.88 -33.12 -13.87
C TYR A 359 -30.85 -32.04 -13.52
N THR A 360 -29.95 -31.74 -14.46
CA THR A 360 -28.92 -30.69 -14.37
C THR A 360 -28.96 -29.79 -15.61
N LEU A 361 -28.50 -28.55 -15.48
CA LEU A 361 -28.30 -27.65 -16.61
C LEU A 361 -26.88 -27.82 -17.16
N PRO A 362 -26.71 -27.93 -18.50
CA PRO A 362 -25.39 -27.95 -19.10
C PRO A 362 -24.56 -26.70 -18.75
N GLY A 363 -23.29 -26.88 -18.38
CA GLY A 363 -22.37 -25.81 -17.98
C GLY A 363 -22.30 -24.63 -18.97
N PHE A 364 -22.36 -24.92 -20.28
CA PHE A 364 -22.35 -23.89 -21.32
C PHE A 364 -23.46 -22.83 -21.17
N LEU A 365 -24.58 -23.16 -20.51
CA LEU A 365 -25.67 -22.22 -20.30
C LEU A 365 -25.26 -21.02 -19.42
N PHE A 366 -24.26 -21.21 -18.56
CA PHE A 366 -23.70 -20.16 -17.68
C PHE A 366 -22.62 -19.31 -18.36
N GLU A 367 -22.23 -19.66 -19.58
CA GLU A 367 -21.16 -19.02 -20.37
C GLU A 367 -21.70 -18.19 -21.55
N VAL A 368 -22.88 -18.54 -22.06
CA VAL A 368 -23.46 -17.86 -23.23
C VAL A 368 -23.85 -16.42 -22.91
N HIS A 369 -23.90 -15.59 -23.96
CA HIS A 369 -24.26 -14.18 -23.84
C HIS A 369 -25.57 -13.99 -23.05
N PRO A 370 -25.69 -12.98 -22.15
CA PRO A 370 -26.87 -12.81 -21.28
C PRO A 370 -28.22 -12.82 -22.01
N SER A 371 -28.28 -12.27 -23.22
CA SER A 371 -29.48 -12.35 -24.08
C SER A 371 -29.91 -13.79 -24.48
N ALA A 372 -29.00 -14.76 -24.56
CA ALA A 372 -29.32 -16.18 -24.75
C ALA A 372 -29.78 -16.84 -23.44
N GLN A 373 -29.16 -16.50 -22.31
CA GLN A 373 -29.62 -16.91 -20.97
C GLN A 373 -31.06 -16.42 -20.70
N ARG A 374 -31.36 -15.16 -21.03
CA ARG A 374 -32.73 -14.60 -20.97
C ARG A 374 -33.71 -15.34 -21.88
N ALA A 375 -33.26 -15.82 -23.03
CA ALA A 375 -34.09 -16.62 -23.94
C ALA A 375 -34.43 -18.00 -23.36
N PHE A 376 -33.50 -18.63 -22.62
CA PHE A 376 -33.78 -19.84 -21.85
C PHE A 376 -34.82 -19.57 -20.77
N VAL A 377 -34.59 -18.57 -19.91
CA VAL A 377 -35.48 -18.24 -18.78
C VAL A 377 -36.88 -17.85 -19.27
N ALA A 378 -36.98 -17.04 -20.32
CA ALA A 378 -38.27 -16.66 -20.92
C ALA A 378 -39.10 -17.88 -21.33
N GLN A 379 -38.44 -18.85 -21.96
CA GLN A 379 -39.09 -20.08 -22.41
C GLN A 379 -39.41 -21.02 -21.24
N ALA A 380 -38.50 -21.17 -20.27
CA ALA A 380 -38.64 -22.05 -19.12
C ALA A 380 -39.72 -21.58 -18.13
N PHE A 381 -39.84 -20.26 -17.92
CA PHE A 381 -40.84 -19.64 -17.05
C PHE A 381 -42.13 -19.24 -17.79
N ALA A 382 -42.16 -19.40 -19.12
CA ALA A 382 -43.24 -18.95 -19.99
C ALA A 382 -43.62 -17.46 -19.81
N VAL A 383 -42.59 -16.61 -19.62
CA VAL A 383 -42.71 -15.17 -19.38
C VAL A 383 -41.85 -14.41 -20.40
N ASP A 384 -42.24 -13.18 -20.74
CA ASP A 384 -41.39 -12.31 -21.56
C ASP A 384 -40.31 -11.67 -20.68
N VAL A 385 -39.04 -11.87 -21.07
CA VAL A 385 -37.84 -11.36 -20.37
C VAL A 385 -37.08 -10.37 -21.27
N SER A 386 -37.72 -9.89 -22.35
CA SER A 386 -37.12 -8.96 -23.31
C SER A 386 -37.10 -7.49 -22.87
N ASP A 387 -37.94 -7.10 -21.90
CA ASP A 387 -37.99 -5.76 -21.30
C ASP A 387 -37.41 -5.72 -19.88
N GLU A 388 -36.97 -4.54 -19.42
CA GLU A 388 -36.40 -4.31 -18.07
C GLU A 388 -37.36 -4.63 -16.91
N SER A 389 -38.66 -4.81 -17.17
CA SER A 389 -39.66 -5.20 -16.17
C SER A 389 -40.23 -6.60 -16.43
N VAL A 390 -39.84 -7.57 -15.60
CA VAL A 390 -40.35 -8.95 -15.65
C VAL A 390 -41.48 -9.09 -14.61
N PRO A 391 -42.72 -9.40 -15.03
CA PRO A 391 -43.80 -9.68 -14.09
C PRO A 391 -43.48 -10.93 -13.26
N GLN A 392 -44.00 -10.99 -12.04
CA GLN A 392 -43.80 -12.13 -11.14
C GLN A 392 -44.21 -13.44 -11.83
N ALA A 393 -43.27 -14.37 -11.97
CA ALA A 393 -43.48 -15.68 -12.59
C ALA A 393 -42.92 -16.78 -11.70
N SER A 394 -43.66 -17.88 -11.59
CA SER A 394 -43.32 -18.99 -10.68
C SER A 394 -43.28 -20.31 -11.45
N VAL A 395 -42.28 -21.13 -11.11
CA VAL A 395 -42.10 -22.49 -11.64
C VAL A 395 -41.86 -23.47 -10.50
N SER A 396 -42.37 -24.68 -10.66
CA SER A 396 -42.00 -25.83 -9.83
C SER A 396 -40.75 -26.49 -10.43
N VAL A 397 -39.75 -26.73 -9.59
CA VAL A 397 -38.46 -27.33 -9.93
C VAL A 397 -38.33 -28.68 -9.23
N GLY A 398 -37.97 -29.73 -9.98
CA GLY A 398 -38.01 -31.11 -9.50
C GLY A 398 -36.88 -31.52 -8.54
N THR A 399 -35.74 -30.82 -8.53
CA THR A 399 -34.56 -31.19 -7.70
C THR A 399 -33.89 -29.94 -7.12
N ALA A 400 -33.21 -30.10 -5.97
CA ALA A 400 -32.43 -29.03 -5.34
C ALA A 400 -31.22 -28.60 -6.19
N HIS A 401 -30.61 -29.54 -6.92
CA HIS A 401 -29.49 -29.27 -7.83
C HIS A 401 -29.91 -28.33 -8.98
N LEU A 402 -31.02 -28.66 -9.64
CA LEU A 402 -31.59 -27.83 -10.71
C LEU A 402 -32.06 -26.47 -10.19
N LEU A 403 -32.57 -26.42 -8.95
CA LEU A 403 -33.00 -25.20 -8.30
C LEU A 403 -31.83 -24.22 -8.15
N ARG A 404 -30.70 -24.69 -7.62
CA ARG A 404 -29.45 -23.92 -7.49
C ARG A 404 -28.93 -23.37 -8.81
N GLU A 405 -28.92 -24.23 -9.83
CA GLU A 405 -28.47 -23.86 -11.17
C GLU A 405 -29.37 -22.77 -11.76
N LEU A 406 -30.70 -22.91 -11.60
CA LEU A 406 -31.67 -21.91 -12.06
C LEU A 406 -31.58 -20.60 -11.27
N THR A 407 -31.40 -20.63 -9.95
CA THR A 407 -31.26 -19.41 -9.14
C THR A 407 -29.97 -18.66 -9.46
N THR A 408 -28.87 -19.38 -9.68
CA THR A 408 -27.60 -18.80 -10.11
C THR A 408 -27.70 -18.19 -11.51
N LEU A 409 -28.33 -18.89 -12.46
CA LEU A 409 -28.59 -18.38 -13.81
C LEU A 409 -29.47 -17.12 -13.78
N CYS A 410 -30.54 -17.12 -12.98
CA CYS A 410 -31.39 -15.94 -12.79
C CYS A 410 -30.61 -14.76 -12.20
N THR A 411 -29.71 -15.04 -11.24
CA THR A 411 -28.83 -14.03 -10.65
C THR A 411 -27.85 -13.49 -11.70
N GLN A 412 -27.27 -14.31 -12.59
CA GLN A 412 -26.37 -13.83 -13.66
C GLN A 412 -27.04 -12.81 -14.61
N ILE A 413 -28.32 -13.01 -14.92
CA ILE A 413 -29.10 -12.08 -15.77
C ILE A 413 -29.78 -10.94 -14.99
N GLY A 414 -29.51 -10.80 -13.69
CA GLY A 414 -30.02 -9.72 -12.84
C GLY A 414 -31.49 -9.86 -12.44
N LEU A 415 -32.06 -11.06 -12.49
CA LEU A 415 -33.39 -11.35 -11.95
C LEU A 415 -33.30 -11.70 -10.47
N MET A 416 -34.37 -11.43 -9.72
CA MET A 416 -34.43 -11.69 -8.29
C MET A 416 -35.17 -13.01 -8.01
N PRO A 417 -34.45 -14.12 -7.73
CA PRO A 417 -35.09 -15.36 -7.32
C PRO A 417 -35.58 -15.26 -5.87
N GLN A 418 -36.80 -15.75 -5.63
CA GLN A 418 -37.38 -16.00 -4.31
C GLN A 418 -37.79 -17.47 -4.23
N LEU A 419 -37.31 -18.14 -3.17
CA LEU A 419 -37.54 -19.55 -2.92
C LEU A 419 -38.67 -19.71 -1.91
N THR A 420 -39.64 -20.56 -2.21
CA THR A 420 -40.66 -20.96 -1.23
C THR A 420 -40.65 -22.49 -1.13
N THR A 421 -40.20 -22.98 0.02
CA THR A 421 -40.30 -24.41 0.37
C THR A 421 -41.72 -24.68 0.85
N ALA A 422 -42.43 -25.63 0.23
CA ALA A 422 -43.73 -26.08 0.74
C ALA A 422 -43.54 -26.68 2.14
N ASP A 423 -44.41 -26.29 3.08
CA ASP A 423 -44.45 -26.89 4.43
C ASP A 423 -44.60 -28.42 4.33
N ALA A 424 -43.84 -29.13 5.16
CA ALA A 424 -43.51 -30.57 5.13
C ALA A 424 -44.69 -31.59 5.23
N VAL A 425 -45.77 -31.39 4.47
CA VAL A 425 -46.97 -32.25 4.50
C VAL A 425 -47.10 -33.15 3.26
N ASP A 426 -46.44 -32.84 2.14
CA ASP A 426 -46.40 -33.70 0.95
C ASP A 426 -44.95 -33.90 0.45
N ALA A 427 -44.42 -35.12 0.58
CA ALA A 427 -43.04 -35.47 0.18
C ALA A 427 -42.80 -35.52 -1.34
N ASP A 428 -43.82 -35.22 -2.15
CA ASP A 428 -43.76 -35.19 -3.62
C ASP A 428 -43.87 -33.74 -4.20
N SER A 429 -43.90 -32.70 -3.36
CA SER A 429 -44.00 -31.31 -3.84
C SER A 429 -42.63 -30.70 -4.15
N GLY A 430 -42.36 -30.43 -5.43
CA GLY A 430 -41.13 -29.78 -5.90
C GLY A 430 -40.89 -28.37 -5.32
N HIS A 431 -39.67 -27.88 -5.48
CA HIS A 431 -39.28 -26.54 -5.01
C HIS A 431 -39.96 -25.47 -5.86
N THR A 432 -40.58 -24.45 -5.26
CA THR A 432 -41.17 -23.34 -6.02
C THR A 432 -40.15 -22.21 -6.13
N LEU A 433 -39.79 -21.84 -7.36
CA LEU A 433 -38.92 -20.72 -7.68
C LEU A 433 -39.76 -19.59 -8.31
N THR A 434 -39.78 -18.43 -7.67
CA THR A 434 -40.43 -17.22 -8.17
C THR A 434 -39.37 -16.22 -8.60
N ILE A 435 -39.53 -15.62 -9.78
CA ILE A 435 -38.65 -14.56 -10.30
C ILE A 435 -39.40 -13.23 -10.44
N CYS A 436 -38.72 -12.12 -10.17
CA CYS A 436 -39.23 -10.77 -10.37
C CYS A 436 -38.08 -9.78 -10.73
N SER A 437 -38.42 -8.64 -11.34
CA SER A 437 -37.46 -7.56 -11.66
C SER A 437 -37.39 -6.45 -10.59
N HIS A 438 -38.33 -6.41 -9.64
CA HIS A 438 -38.38 -5.45 -8.54
C HIS A 438 -38.84 -6.12 -7.24
N GLU A 439 -38.41 -5.60 -6.09
CA GLU A 439 -38.85 -6.06 -4.78
C GLU A 439 -40.37 -5.97 -4.64
N THR A 440 -41.01 -7.10 -4.37
CA THR A 440 -42.43 -7.19 -4.03
C THR A 440 -42.62 -6.67 -2.61
N ASN A 441 -42.77 -5.35 -2.47
CA ASN A 441 -43.13 -4.73 -1.19
C ASN A 441 -44.47 -5.30 -0.69
N GLY A 442 -44.41 -6.10 0.37
CA GLY A 442 -45.59 -6.47 1.16
C GLY A 442 -46.25 -5.23 1.77
N PRO A 443 -47.55 -5.27 2.10
CA PRO A 443 -48.24 -4.11 2.64
C PRO A 443 -47.79 -3.83 4.09
N GLN A 444 -47.36 -2.58 4.35
CA GLN A 444 -46.86 -1.96 5.61
C GLN A 444 -45.33 -2.10 5.79
N GLN A 445 -44.50 -1.06 5.83
CA GLN A 445 -44.61 0.27 6.46
C GLN A 445 -43.97 1.39 5.60
N GLN A 446 -44.55 2.59 5.67
CA GLN A 446 -44.00 3.83 5.12
C GLN A 446 -43.06 4.51 6.13
N SER A 447 -41.82 4.79 5.71
CA SER A 447 -41.10 6.03 6.05
C SER A 447 -39.96 6.28 5.04
N PRO A 448 -39.95 7.38 4.27
CA PRO A 448 -38.84 7.73 3.40
C PRO A 448 -37.82 8.57 4.19
N GLN A 449 -37.11 7.96 5.13
CA GLN A 449 -35.98 8.57 5.82
C GLN A 449 -35.00 7.48 6.27
N SER A 450 -34.19 6.99 5.33
CA SER A 450 -32.85 6.45 5.59
C SER A 450 -32.24 5.93 4.29
N SER A 451 -31.52 6.79 3.58
CA SER A 451 -30.56 6.37 2.57
C SER A 451 -29.36 5.73 3.28
N HIS A 452 -29.40 4.42 3.49
CA HIS A 452 -28.27 3.63 3.95
C HIS A 452 -27.53 3.04 2.74
N HIS A 453 -26.20 3.10 2.78
CA HIS A 453 -25.28 3.15 1.64
C HIS A 453 -25.13 1.82 0.85
N ILE A 454 -26.06 1.51 -0.05
CA ILE A 454 -25.77 0.68 -1.24
C ILE A 454 -25.87 1.58 -2.46
N SER A 455 -24.81 1.64 -3.27
CA SER A 455 -24.77 2.53 -4.43
C SER A 455 -25.90 2.21 -5.41
N LEU A 456 -26.55 3.24 -5.96
CA LEU A 456 -27.64 3.08 -6.93
C LEU A 456 -27.07 2.40 -8.18
N GLY A 457 -27.32 1.10 -8.36
CA GLY A 457 -26.74 0.29 -9.44
C GLY A 457 -25.72 -0.76 -9.01
N SER A 458 -25.46 -0.93 -7.70
CA SER A 458 -24.62 -1.99 -7.16
C SER A 458 -25.09 -3.40 -7.60
N PRO A 459 -24.18 -4.32 -7.96
CA PRO A 459 -24.50 -5.73 -8.20
C PRO A 459 -24.64 -6.52 -6.89
N LEU A 460 -24.59 -5.85 -5.72
CA LEU A 460 -24.95 -6.40 -4.41
C LEU A 460 -26.36 -5.99 -4.00
N ARG A 461 -26.96 -6.78 -3.11
CA ARG A 461 -28.15 -6.41 -2.35
C ARG A 461 -28.05 -6.98 -0.94
N ASN A 462 -28.85 -6.48 -0.03
CA ASN A 462 -29.00 -7.05 1.31
C ASN A 462 -30.26 -7.92 1.41
N GLU A 463 -30.21 -8.95 2.26
CA GLU A 463 -31.36 -9.77 2.62
C GLU A 463 -31.42 -9.96 4.13
N THR A 464 -32.62 -9.92 4.67
CA THR A 464 -32.84 -10.12 6.10
C THR A 464 -32.73 -11.59 6.46
N ILE A 465 -32.01 -11.89 7.54
CA ILE A 465 -31.97 -13.22 8.15
C ILE A 465 -33.33 -13.51 8.78
N GLN A 466 -33.96 -14.58 8.33
CA GLN A 466 -35.23 -15.08 8.85
C GLN A 466 -35.01 -16.01 10.05
N GLU A 467 -33.94 -16.81 10.04
CA GLU A 467 -33.69 -17.83 11.05
C GLU A 467 -32.17 -18.14 11.12
N VAL A 468 -31.66 -18.31 12.34
CA VAL A 468 -30.30 -18.81 12.62
C VAL A 468 -30.44 -20.01 13.54
N THR A 469 -30.01 -21.19 13.09
CA THR A 469 -30.18 -22.44 13.83
C THR A 469 -28.83 -23.11 14.03
N GLN A 470 -28.49 -23.47 15.26
CA GLN A 470 -27.32 -24.30 15.51
C GLN A 470 -27.57 -25.73 15.03
N VAL A 471 -26.66 -26.26 14.20
CA VAL A 471 -26.75 -27.61 13.63
C VAL A 471 -25.68 -28.54 14.20
N ALA A 472 -25.77 -29.83 13.88
CA ALA A 472 -24.78 -30.81 14.29
C ALA A 472 -23.40 -30.47 13.71
N GLN A 473 -22.41 -30.46 14.58
CA GLN A 473 -21.02 -30.15 14.24
C GLN A 473 -20.42 -31.28 13.40
N PRO A 474 -19.84 -31.00 12.21
CA PRO A 474 -19.09 -31.98 11.43
C PRO A 474 -17.69 -32.18 12.02
N ASP A 475 -17.11 -33.37 11.83
CA ASP A 475 -15.75 -33.68 12.26
C ASP A 475 -14.68 -32.87 11.49
N THR A 476 -15.02 -32.40 10.28
CA THR A 476 -14.11 -31.73 9.36
C THR A 476 -14.79 -30.56 8.67
N VAL A 477 -14.05 -29.45 8.54
CA VAL A 477 -14.46 -28.22 7.87
C VAL A 477 -13.36 -27.76 6.92
N TYR A 478 -13.74 -26.88 5.99
CA TYR A 478 -12.99 -26.54 4.81
C TYR A 478 -12.99 -25.03 4.60
N ASP A 479 -11.95 -24.51 3.97
CA ASP A 479 -11.89 -23.12 3.50
C ASP A 479 -11.07 -23.05 2.21
N ILE A 480 -11.15 -21.93 1.50
CA ILE A 480 -10.32 -21.65 0.33
C ILE A 480 -9.73 -20.25 0.42
N SER A 481 -8.49 -20.10 -0.01
CA SER A 481 -7.86 -18.77 -0.08
C SER A 481 -8.18 -18.11 -1.42
N VAL A 482 -8.95 -17.04 -1.35
CA VAL A 482 -9.26 -16.14 -2.45
C VAL A 482 -8.72 -14.76 -2.09
N PRO A 483 -7.68 -14.25 -2.78
CA PRO A 483 -7.09 -12.94 -2.46
C PRO A 483 -8.06 -11.76 -2.62
N GLY A 484 -9.16 -11.96 -3.36
CA GLY A 484 -10.02 -10.88 -3.81
C GLY A 484 -9.34 -10.02 -4.87
N ALA A 485 -10.06 -9.04 -5.41
CA ALA A 485 -9.50 -8.11 -6.38
C ALA A 485 -8.34 -7.33 -5.73
N THR A 486 -8.56 -6.61 -4.63
CA THR A 486 -7.55 -5.72 -4.03
C THR A 486 -6.47 -6.42 -3.20
N GLY A 487 -6.54 -7.74 -3.03
CA GLY A 487 -5.67 -8.48 -2.11
C GLY A 487 -6.11 -8.44 -0.64
N ALA A 488 -7.12 -7.63 -0.29
CA ALA A 488 -7.75 -7.54 1.03
C ALA A 488 -9.26 -7.86 1.02
N ASP A 489 -9.86 -8.02 -0.17
CA ASP A 489 -11.27 -8.36 -0.37
C ASP A 489 -11.49 -9.87 -0.29
N GLU A 490 -11.19 -10.45 0.86
CA GLU A 490 -11.20 -11.90 1.06
C GLU A 490 -12.64 -12.42 1.19
N ASN A 491 -13.24 -12.87 0.09
CA ASN A 491 -14.54 -13.54 0.08
C ASN A 491 -14.76 -14.39 -1.17
N PHE A 492 -15.75 -15.27 -1.11
CA PHE A 492 -16.24 -16.07 -2.22
C PHE A 492 -17.73 -16.38 -2.10
N ILE A 493 -18.32 -17.05 -3.09
CA ILE A 493 -19.74 -17.44 -3.10
C ILE A 493 -19.92 -18.91 -2.77
N ILE A 494 -20.82 -19.17 -1.81
CA ILE A 494 -21.49 -20.47 -1.64
C ILE A 494 -22.87 -20.39 -2.27
N ALA A 495 -23.21 -21.35 -3.10
CA ALA A 495 -24.52 -21.49 -3.73
C ALA A 495 -25.13 -22.83 -3.32
N ASN A 496 -25.86 -22.90 -2.20
CA ASN A 496 -26.60 -24.10 -1.82
C ASN A 496 -27.92 -24.17 -2.61
N GLU A 497 -28.93 -23.39 -2.23
CA GLU A 497 -30.14 -23.17 -3.03
C GLU A 497 -30.04 -21.89 -3.85
N ALA A 498 -29.32 -20.89 -3.33
CA ALA A 498 -29.01 -19.65 -4.02
C ALA A 498 -27.69 -19.04 -3.51
N PRO A 499 -27.02 -18.22 -4.33
CA PRO A 499 -25.72 -17.63 -3.98
C PRO A 499 -25.74 -16.71 -2.74
N VAL A 500 -24.75 -16.90 -1.85
CA VAL A 500 -24.46 -16.11 -0.63
C VAL A 500 -22.95 -15.87 -0.55
N PHE A 501 -22.52 -14.67 -0.10
CA PHE A 501 -21.11 -14.39 0.13
C PHE A 501 -20.64 -14.86 1.50
N VAL A 502 -19.44 -15.44 1.52
CA VAL A 502 -18.73 -15.95 2.70
C VAL A 502 -17.31 -15.39 2.72
N LYS A 503 -16.76 -15.12 3.90
CA LYS A 503 -15.41 -14.55 4.04
C LYS A 503 -14.35 -15.67 4.06
N ASN A 504 -13.18 -15.43 3.48
CA ASN A 504 -11.98 -16.25 3.71
C ASN A 504 -10.89 -15.46 4.45
N SER A 505 -9.81 -16.11 4.89
CA SER A 505 -8.71 -15.44 5.61
C SER A 505 -7.35 -15.64 4.93
N ARG A 506 -6.59 -14.56 4.67
CA ARG A 506 -5.16 -14.63 4.31
C ARG A 506 -4.31 -13.89 5.35
N GLY A 507 -3.20 -14.53 5.74
CA GLY A 507 -2.18 -13.90 6.59
C GLY A 507 -1.03 -13.33 5.76
N GLN A 508 -0.67 -12.06 5.98
CA GLN A 508 0.58 -11.47 5.48
C GLN A 508 1.69 -11.61 6.53
N GLN A 509 2.76 -12.32 6.16
CA GLN A 509 4.12 -12.42 6.74
C GLN A 509 4.29 -12.32 8.28
N GLY A 510 4.30 -13.48 8.96
CA GLY A 510 4.87 -13.59 10.32
C GLY A 510 5.83 -14.77 10.46
N ILE A 511 7.11 -14.47 10.30
CA ILE A 511 8.22 -15.43 10.47
C ILE A 511 8.85 -15.31 11.86
N GLY A 512 8.73 -14.14 12.50
CA GLY A 512 9.54 -13.72 13.65
C GLY A 512 9.53 -14.68 14.84
N ILE A 513 8.45 -14.66 15.64
CA ILE A 513 8.39 -15.45 16.87
C ILE A 513 8.29 -16.96 16.61
N SER A 514 7.61 -17.37 15.52
CA SER A 514 7.51 -18.77 15.10
C SER A 514 8.87 -19.37 14.75
N ALA A 515 9.81 -18.58 14.20
CA ALA A 515 11.19 -19.02 13.97
C ALA A 515 11.95 -19.26 15.29
N ALA A 516 11.71 -18.47 16.34
CA ALA A 516 12.30 -18.69 17.66
C ALA A 516 11.74 -19.95 18.33
N VAL A 517 10.43 -20.20 18.19
CA VAL A 517 9.77 -21.45 18.63
C VAL A 517 10.37 -22.66 17.91
N LEU A 518 10.50 -22.59 16.58
CA LEU A 518 11.08 -23.67 15.80
C LEU A 518 12.56 -23.93 16.16
N TYR A 519 13.35 -22.87 16.38
CA TYR A 519 14.75 -23.02 16.82
C TYR A 519 14.84 -23.69 18.21
N SER A 520 13.99 -23.28 19.15
CA SER A 520 13.87 -23.88 20.47
C SER A 520 13.54 -25.36 20.39
N GLN A 521 12.55 -25.72 19.58
CA GLN A 521 12.13 -27.10 19.36
C GLN A 521 13.24 -27.94 18.71
N LEU A 522 13.86 -27.46 17.63
CA LEU A 522 14.89 -28.22 16.90
C LEU A 522 16.16 -28.45 17.74
N THR A 523 16.47 -27.56 18.68
CA THR A 523 17.70 -27.64 19.49
C THR A 523 17.50 -28.34 20.84
N SER A 524 16.40 -28.06 21.54
CA SER A 524 16.12 -28.66 22.86
C SER A 524 15.21 -29.88 22.80
N GLY A 525 14.38 -30.00 21.76
CA GLY A 525 13.31 -31.00 21.67
C GLY A 525 12.13 -30.74 22.61
N LYS A 526 12.10 -29.59 23.32
CA LYS A 526 11.02 -29.24 24.25
C LYS A 526 9.99 -28.31 23.60
N PRO A 527 8.72 -28.39 24.03
CA PRO A 527 7.69 -27.47 23.58
C PRO A 527 7.93 -26.03 24.09
N ALA A 528 7.48 -25.06 23.32
CA ALA A 528 7.32 -23.68 23.78
C ALA A 528 6.18 -23.62 24.80
N LYS A 529 6.42 -23.01 25.97
CA LYS A 529 5.39 -22.84 26.99
C LYS A 529 4.86 -21.43 26.92
N ILE A 530 3.57 -21.26 26.73
CA ILE A 530 2.94 -19.96 26.54
C ILE A 530 1.81 -19.83 27.55
N THR A 531 1.80 -18.75 28.31
CA THR A 531 0.70 -18.37 29.21
C THR A 531 0.15 -17.04 28.74
N SER A 532 -1.16 -16.94 28.53
CA SER A 532 -1.77 -15.67 28.12
C SER A 532 -3.11 -15.45 28.79
N ARG A 533 -3.41 -14.18 29.10
CA ARG A 533 -4.67 -13.78 29.73
C ARG A 533 -5.13 -12.45 29.16
N THR A 534 -6.33 -12.42 28.57
CA THR A 534 -6.92 -11.17 28.10
C THR A 534 -7.43 -10.30 29.23
N GLN A 535 -7.55 -8.99 29.02
CA GLN A 535 -8.02 -8.04 30.05
C GLN A 535 -9.36 -8.44 30.69
N SER A 536 -10.30 -8.94 29.88
CA SER A 536 -11.64 -9.34 30.30
C SER A 536 -11.73 -10.80 30.78
N ALA A 537 -10.70 -11.62 30.57
CA ALA A 537 -10.73 -13.04 30.92
C ALA A 537 -10.60 -13.27 32.44
N SER A 538 -11.48 -14.12 32.97
CA SER A 538 -11.44 -14.57 34.36
C SER A 538 -10.40 -15.67 34.63
N GLN A 539 -9.79 -16.24 33.59
CA GLN A 539 -8.81 -17.32 33.68
C GLN A 539 -7.62 -17.07 32.72
N SER A 540 -6.42 -17.43 33.16
CA SER A 540 -5.24 -17.51 32.28
C SER A 540 -5.25 -18.81 31.50
N GLN A 541 -4.85 -18.77 30.23
CA GLN A 541 -4.67 -19.96 29.40
C GLN A 541 -3.19 -20.30 29.33
N TYR A 542 -2.84 -21.57 29.56
CA TYR A 542 -1.48 -22.10 29.46
C TYR A 542 -1.41 -23.20 28.39
N PHE A 543 -0.39 -23.16 27.55
CA PHE A 543 -0.15 -24.08 26.44
C PHE A 543 1.30 -24.55 26.41
N GLU A 544 1.49 -25.83 26.09
CA GLU A 544 2.77 -26.40 25.63
C GLU A 544 2.64 -26.70 24.13
N LEU A 545 3.36 -25.96 23.28
CA LEU A 545 3.20 -25.90 21.83
C LEU A 545 4.45 -26.39 21.10
N ILE A 546 4.26 -27.18 20.04
CA ILE A 546 5.27 -27.64 19.08
C ILE A 546 4.80 -27.27 17.68
N ILE A 547 5.72 -27.06 16.75
CA ILE A 547 5.43 -26.86 15.33
C ILE A 547 5.69 -28.19 14.61
N ASP A 548 4.67 -28.74 13.95
CA ASP A 548 4.89 -29.83 13.02
C ASP A 548 5.66 -29.29 11.79
N THR A 549 6.89 -29.79 11.62
CA THR A 549 7.81 -29.29 10.60
C THR A 549 7.47 -29.73 9.19
N ASP A 550 6.62 -30.75 9.04
CA ASP A 550 6.18 -31.25 7.74
C ASP A 550 4.92 -30.50 7.28
N THR A 551 3.99 -30.22 8.19
CA THR A 551 2.69 -29.59 7.86
C THR A 551 2.61 -28.08 8.13
N ASN A 552 3.59 -27.49 8.85
CA ASN A 552 3.54 -26.11 9.34
C ASN A 552 2.38 -25.81 10.30
N GLU A 553 1.81 -26.82 10.94
CA GLU A 553 0.69 -26.63 11.85
C GLU A 553 1.13 -26.74 13.33
N PRO A 554 0.48 -25.98 14.22
CA PRO A 554 0.71 -26.08 15.65
C PRO A 554 0.22 -27.42 16.23
N GLU A 555 1.07 -28.12 16.97
CA GLU A 555 0.72 -29.27 17.80
C GLU A 555 0.72 -28.87 19.28
N ILE A 556 -0.46 -28.91 19.91
CA ILE A 556 -0.62 -28.60 21.34
C ILE A 556 -0.41 -29.88 22.15
N GLN A 557 0.72 -30.00 22.86
CA GLN A 557 0.97 -31.13 23.75
C GLN A 557 0.16 -31.07 25.05
N ARG A 558 -0.10 -29.85 25.53
CA ARG A 558 -0.83 -29.61 26.77
C ARG A 558 -1.54 -28.27 26.72
N SER A 559 -2.77 -28.21 27.22
CA SER A 559 -3.48 -26.96 27.48
C SER A 559 -4.19 -27.01 28.84
N MET A 560 -4.23 -25.88 29.53
CA MET A 560 -4.99 -25.74 30.79
C MET A 560 -5.46 -24.30 31.01
N SER A 561 -6.59 -24.14 31.69
CA SER A 561 -7.05 -22.84 32.19
C SER A 561 -6.76 -22.76 33.69
N GLN A 562 -6.10 -21.69 34.12
CA GLN A 562 -5.66 -21.47 35.50
C GLN A 562 -6.37 -20.25 36.09
N ASP A 563 -6.60 -20.28 37.40
CA ASP A 563 -6.99 -19.07 38.12
C ASP A 563 -5.84 -18.04 38.04
N PRO A 564 -6.11 -16.74 37.84
CA PRO A 564 -5.06 -15.72 37.78
C PRO A 564 -4.13 -15.70 39.00
N THR A 565 -4.60 -16.14 40.17
CA THR A 565 -3.78 -16.22 41.39
C THR A 565 -2.83 -17.42 41.43
N GLU A 566 -3.07 -18.43 40.61
CA GLU A 566 -2.27 -19.65 40.48
C GLU A 566 -1.42 -19.67 39.20
N SER A 567 -1.59 -18.66 38.33
CA SER A 567 -0.86 -18.53 37.08
C SER A 567 0.57 -18.01 37.30
N GLU A 568 1.50 -18.44 36.44
CA GLU A 568 2.87 -17.91 36.41
C GLU A 568 2.96 -16.52 35.76
N LEU A 569 1.92 -16.12 35.03
CA LEU A 569 1.74 -14.74 34.59
C LEU A 569 1.46 -13.88 35.84
N SER A 570 2.13 -12.75 35.99
CA SER A 570 1.80 -11.73 37.00
C SER A 570 0.27 -11.55 37.10
N PRO A 571 -0.33 -11.17 38.27
CA PRO A 571 -1.79 -11.01 38.40
C PRO A 571 -2.45 -10.01 37.40
N THR A 572 -1.64 -9.40 36.53
CA THR A 572 -1.99 -8.61 35.36
C THR A 572 -2.47 -9.46 34.17
N HIS A 573 -2.88 -8.79 33.11
CA HIS A 573 -3.18 -9.38 31.80
C HIS A 573 -1.94 -9.28 30.92
N GLY A 574 -1.89 -10.02 29.82
CA GLY A 574 -0.74 -10.03 28.90
C GLY A 574 -0.34 -11.44 28.48
N THR A 575 0.87 -11.57 27.95
CA THR A 575 1.42 -12.85 27.47
C THR A 575 2.80 -13.13 28.07
N ARG A 576 3.04 -14.39 28.41
CA ARG A 576 4.33 -14.93 28.86
C ARG A 576 4.72 -16.08 27.96
N ILE A 577 5.88 -16.00 27.31
CA ILE A 577 6.44 -17.08 26.50
C ILE A 577 7.75 -17.58 27.13
N GLU A 578 7.90 -18.90 27.22
CA GLU A 578 9.09 -19.57 27.71
C GLU A 578 9.62 -20.58 26.67
N LEU A 579 10.85 -20.36 26.23
CA LEU A 579 11.55 -21.12 25.20
C LEU A 579 12.84 -21.72 25.77
N GLU A 580 13.04 -23.03 25.61
CA GLU A 580 14.32 -23.66 25.94
C GLU A 580 15.10 -23.97 24.65
N MET A 581 16.36 -23.55 24.57
CA MET A 581 17.16 -23.71 23.35
C MET A 581 18.63 -23.96 23.65
N GLU A 582 19.34 -24.61 22.74
CA GLU A 582 20.80 -24.71 22.80
C GLU A 582 21.41 -23.35 22.41
N ALA A 583 22.01 -22.66 23.38
CA ALA A 583 22.49 -21.30 23.22
C ALA A 583 23.74 -21.03 24.07
N ASN A 584 24.30 -19.82 23.99
CA ASN A 584 25.33 -19.35 24.92
C ASN A 584 25.38 -17.83 25.03
N LEU A 585 25.88 -17.30 26.15
CA LEU A 585 26.00 -15.86 26.38
C LEU A 585 27.30 -15.23 25.87
N ARG A 586 27.92 -15.76 24.79
CA ARG A 586 29.10 -15.10 24.19
C ARG A 586 28.75 -13.72 23.62
N ALA A 587 27.50 -13.52 23.21
CA ALA A 587 26.97 -12.25 22.70
C ALA A 587 26.29 -11.40 23.79
N ARG A 588 26.68 -11.55 25.08
CA ARG A 588 26.08 -10.82 26.20
C ARG A 588 26.07 -9.30 26.00
N GLN A 589 27.16 -8.73 25.48
CA GLN A 589 27.21 -7.28 25.22
C GLN A 589 26.15 -6.86 24.20
N GLN A 590 25.95 -7.65 23.14
CA GLN A 590 24.92 -7.37 22.12
C GLN A 590 23.50 -7.47 22.68
N LEU A 591 23.25 -8.43 23.59
CA LEU A 591 21.99 -8.53 24.31
C LEU A 591 21.73 -7.27 25.16
N HIS A 592 22.73 -6.84 25.94
CA HIS A 592 22.61 -5.64 26.77
C HIS A 592 22.44 -4.38 25.92
N ASP A 593 23.17 -4.28 24.82
CA ASP A 593 23.04 -3.18 23.87
C ASP A 593 21.63 -3.17 23.24
N TYR A 594 21.08 -4.31 22.84
CA TYR A 594 19.71 -4.41 22.33
C TYR A 594 18.68 -3.88 23.34
N ILE A 595 18.68 -4.40 24.57
CA ILE A 595 17.71 -3.98 25.60
C ILE A 595 17.88 -2.49 25.94
N LYS A 596 19.12 -2.03 26.14
CA LYS A 596 19.39 -0.62 26.43
C LYS A 596 18.95 0.29 25.27
N HIS A 597 19.23 -0.09 24.03
CA HIS A 597 18.84 0.70 22.86
C HIS A 597 17.31 0.72 22.70
N THR A 598 16.63 -0.38 23.00
CA THR A 598 15.16 -0.46 23.03
C THR A 598 14.57 0.47 24.07
N ALA A 599 15.18 0.59 25.25
CA ALA A 599 14.75 1.56 26.27
C ALA A 599 14.97 3.02 25.84
N VAL A 600 16.05 3.33 25.11
CA VAL A 600 16.33 4.68 24.58
C VAL A 600 15.27 5.12 23.56
N VAL A 601 14.88 4.21 22.67
CA VAL A 601 13.98 4.52 21.55
C VAL A 601 12.50 4.49 21.96
N ASN A 602 12.17 3.76 23.03
CA ASN A 602 10.83 3.65 23.61
C ASN A 602 10.82 4.18 25.06
N PRO A 603 10.94 5.50 25.28
CA PRO A 603 11.02 6.08 26.63
C PRO A 603 9.74 5.89 27.47
N HIS A 604 8.62 5.53 26.84
CA HIS A 604 7.35 5.18 27.48
C HIS A 604 7.29 3.74 28.00
N ALA A 605 8.24 2.88 27.62
CA ALA A 605 8.32 1.47 28.03
C ALA A 605 9.12 1.30 29.33
N ARG A 606 8.72 0.31 30.14
CA ARG A 606 9.57 -0.26 31.19
C ARG A 606 10.08 -1.60 30.71
N ILE A 607 11.38 -1.84 30.82
CA ILE A 607 12.00 -3.11 30.43
C ILE A 607 12.90 -3.61 31.56
N THR A 608 12.72 -4.86 31.98
CA THR A 608 13.55 -5.51 33.00
C THR A 608 14.27 -6.70 32.40
N LEU A 609 15.60 -6.76 32.53
CA LEU A 609 16.44 -7.87 32.10
C LEU A 609 17.04 -8.58 33.32
N ASP A 610 16.72 -9.85 33.50
CA ASP A 610 17.37 -10.75 34.44
C ASP A 610 18.16 -11.82 33.69
N GLU A 611 19.46 -11.95 33.96
CA GLU A 611 20.33 -12.92 33.29
C GLU A 611 21.27 -13.65 34.26
N PRO A 612 21.89 -14.77 33.85
CA PRO A 612 22.79 -15.51 34.71
C PRO A 612 24.08 -14.73 34.98
N ASN A 613 24.55 -14.77 36.23
CA ASN A 613 25.82 -14.20 36.71
C ASN A 613 25.84 -12.66 36.88
N ILE A 614 24.69 -12.00 37.00
CA ILE A 614 24.56 -10.61 37.49
C ILE A 614 24.00 -10.58 38.93
N SER A 615 24.25 -9.50 39.67
CA SER A 615 23.88 -9.41 41.10
C SER A 615 22.39 -9.14 41.37
N GLY A 616 21.60 -8.92 40.33
CA GLY A 616 20.17 -8.62 40.34
C GLY A 616 19.73 -8.07 38.98
N PRO A 617 18.41 -7.96 38.73
CA PRO A 617 17.87 -7.56 37.43
C PRO A 617 18.27 -6.13 37.06
N ILE A 618 18.54 -5.91 35.79
CA ILE A 618 18.77 -4.59 35.19
C ILE A 618 17.41 -4.02 34.81
N GLN A 619 17.04 -2.88 35.39
CA GLN A 619 15.75 -2.25 35.16
C GLN A 619 15.92 -0.93 34.41
N TYR A 620 15.14 -0.78 33.34
CA TYR A 620 15.00 0.43 32.55
C TYR A 620 13.59 0.99 32.80
N ASP A 621 13.52 2.09 33.56
CA ASP A 621 12.26 2.73 33.91
C ASP A 621 11.81 3.74 32.88
N ARG A 622 10.48 3.89 32.76
CA ARG A 622 9.85 4.91 31.93
C ARG A 622 10.39 6.32 32.24
N VAL A 623 10.41 7.14 31.22
CA VAL A 623 10.63 8.58 31.34
C VAL A 623 9.35 9.25 31.80
N ASP A 624 9.46 10.16 32.78
CA ASP A 624 8.32 10.92 33.28
C ASP A 624 7.73 11.81 32.17
N GLY A 625 6.43 11.71 31.96
CA GLY A 625 5.73 12.46 30.91
C GLY A 625 5.82 11.87 29.50
N ALA A 626 6.54 10.77 29.29
CA ALA A 626 6.50 10.06 28.00
C ALA A 626 5.11 9.46 27.77
N GLU A 627 4.51 9.80 26.64
CA GLU A 627 3.21 9.29 26.18
C GLU A 627 3.39 8.16 25.17
N LEU A 628 2.31 7.46 24.87
CA LEU A 628 2.33 6.46 23.81
C LEU A 628 2.50 7.15 22.45
N PRO A 629 3.14 6.47 21.49
CA PRO A 629 3.15 6.88 20.10
C PRO A 629 1.77 7.18 19.53
N ALA A 630 1.71 8.07 18.54
CA ALA A 630 0.49 8.29 17.76
C ALA A 630 0.18 7.07 16.88
N GLU A 631 -1.10 6.71 16.77
CA GLU A 631 -1.57 5.69 15.83
C GLU A 631 -1.28 6.13 14.39
N THR A 632 -0.85 5.18 13.55
CA THR A 632 -0.56 5.42 12.14
C THR A 632 -1.76 5.06 11.27
N GLU A 633 -2.02 5.89 10.26
CA GLU A 633 -3.06 5.62 9.27
C GLU A 633 -2.47 4.86 8.06
N GLU A 634 -3.21 3.86 7.56
CA GLU A 634 -2.84 3.19 6.33
C GLU A 634 -3.00 4.12 5.13
N ILE A 635 -2.04 4.08 4.19
CA ILE A 635 -2.06 4.92 2.99
C ILE A 635 -1.99 4.07 1.72
N ARG A 636 -2.64 4.57 0.67
CA ARG A 636 -2.50 4.06 -0.69
C ARG A 636 -1.06 4.24 -1.20
N PRO A 637 -0.58 3.37 -2.09
CA PRO A 637 0.77 3.46 -2.65
C PRO A 637 0.98 4.77 -3.41
N HIS A 638 2.22 5.26 -3.38
CA HIS A 638 2.62 6.42 -4.18
C HIS A 638 3.13 5.97 -5.55
N PRO A 639 2.84 6.68 -6.66
CA PRO A 639 3.21 6.26 -8.02
C PRO A 639 4.71 5.97 -8.22
N HIS A 640 5.59 6.73 -7.58
CA HIS A 640 7.05 6.52 -7.67
C HIS A 640 7.54 5.24 -7.00
N GLY A 641 6.72 4.60 -6.16
CA GLY A 641 7.08 3.38 -5.42
C GLY A 641 6.52 2.10 -5.98
N VAL A 642 5.72 2.21 -7.02
CA VAL A 642 5.15 1.05 -7.66
C VAL A 642 6.16 0.50 -8.66
N GLU A 643 6.32 -0.82 -8.62
CA GLU A 643 7.07 -1.58 -9.63
C GLU A 643 6.10 -2.18 -10.65
N LEU A 644 6.61 -2.65 -11.79
CA LEU A 644 5.78 -3.20 -12.85
C LEU A 644 4.88 -4.34 -12.36
N GLY A 645 5.42 -5.25 -11.54
CA GLY A 645 4.63 -6.37 -11.00
C GLY A 645 3.48 -5.90 -10.10
N THR A 646 3.70 -4.89 -9.27
CA THR A 646 2.67 -4.29 -8.42
C THR A 646 1.67 -3.52 -9.27
N LEU A 647 2.13 -2.76 -10.26
CA LEU A 647 1.26 -2.03 -11.19
C LEU A 647 0.34 -2.98 -11.95
N LEU A 648 0.85 -4.11 -12.46
CA LEU A 648 0.04 -5.12 -13.15
C LEU A 648 -1.04 -5.68 -12.22
N LYS A 649 -0.68 -6.07 -10.99
CA LYS A 649 -1.66 -6.51 -9.99
C LYS A 649 -2.71 -5.45 -9.68
N MET A 650 -2.30 -4.17 -9.61
CA MET A 650 -3.22 -3.05 -9.40
C MET A 650 -4.14 -2.81 -10.60
N LEU A 651 -3.62 -2.95 -11.83
CA LEU A 651 -4.41 -2.84 -13.06
C LEU A 651 -5.40 -4.00 -13.22
N GLU A 652 -5.03 -5.21 -12.78
CA GLU A 652 -5.89 -6.40 -12.76
C GLU A 652 -7.01 -6.30 -11.70
N SER A 653 -6.74 -5.58 -10.61
CA SER A 653 -7.63 -5.50 -9.44
C SER A 653 -8.52 -4.26 -9.37
N THR A 654 -8.16 -3.18 -10.07
CA THR A 654 -8.90 -1.92 -9.99
C THR A 654 -10.27 -2.04 -10.66
N GLU A 655 -11.24 -1.31 -10.11
CA GLU A 655 -12.57 -1.18 -10.71
C GLU A 655 -12.69 -0.01 -11.69
N SER A 656 -11.62 0.77 -11.83
CA SER A 656 -11.62 1.90 -12.76
C SER A 656 -11.52 1.41 -14.21
N TYR A 657 -12.53 1.73 -15.03
CA TYR A 657 -12.47 1.45 -16.47
C TYR A 657 -11.41 2.30 -17.18
N SER A 658 -11.31 3.58 -16.78
CA SER A 658 -10.37 4.55 -17.38
C SER A 658 -9.08 4.66 -16.59
N LEU A 659 -7.96 4.83 -17.29
CA LEU A 659 -6.65 5.11 -16.68
C LEU A 659 -6.67 6.34 -15.77
N SER A 660 -7.49 7.34 -16.11
CA SER A 660 -7.63 8.54 -15.28
C SER A 660 -8.31 8.25 -13.94
N GLY A 661 -9.34 7.39 -13.94
CA GLY A 661 -9.99 6.93 -12.71
C GLY A 661 -9.04 6.11 -11.86
N PHE A 662 -8.34 5.15 -12.47
CA PHE A 662 -7.37 4.28 -11.81
C PHE A 662 -6.29 5.09 -11.09
N LEU A 663 -5.68 6.05 -11.79
CA LEU A 663 -4.64 6.88 -11.22
C LEU A 663 -5.12 7.71 -10.02
N GLN A 664 -6.38 8.14 -9.98
CA GLN A 664 -6.93 8.94 -8.86
C GLN A 664 -7.43 8.07 -7.69
N ALA A 665 -7.92 6.88 -8.00
CA ALA A 665 -8.50 5.96 -7.03
C ALA A 665 -7.44 5.14 -6.30
N GLU A 666 -6.41 4.66 -7.00
CA GLU A 666 -5.47 3.69 -6.43
C GLU A 666 -4.21 4.32 -5.84
N PHE A 667 -3.91 5.59 -6.16
CA PHE A 667 -2.67 6.24 -5.76
C PHE A 667 -2.89 7.45 -4.85
N THR A 668 -2.01 7.61 -3.87
CA THR A 668 -2.00 8.81 -3.05
C THR A 668 -1.43 10.01 -3.82
N ARG A 669 -1.88 11.22 -3.48
CA ARG A 669 -1.43 12.51 -4.07
C ARG A 669 -1.66 12.68 -5.58
N VAL A 670 -2.48 11.84 -6.19
CA VAL A 670 -2.86 11.96 -7.60
C VAL A 670 -4.26 12.56 -7.73
N GLY A 671 -4.32 13.88 -7.96
CA GLY A 671 -5.54 14.57 -8.33
C GLY A 671 -5.65 14.79 -9.84
N THR A 672 -6.75 15.38 -10.32
CA THR A 672 -7.05 15.54 -11.75
C THR A 672 -5.91 16.17 -12.56
N LYS A 673 -5.27 17.23 -12.07
CA LYS A 673 -4.14 17.87 -12.76
C LYS A 673 -2.94 16.93 -12.89
N THR A 674 -2.63 16.18 -11.84
CA THR A 674 -1.53 15.21 -11.84
C THR A 674 -1.85 14.07 -12.80
N THR A 675 -3.08 13.55 -12.75
CA THR A 675 -3.56 12.55 -13.70
C THR A 675 -3.41 12.99 -15.15
N THR A 676 -3.83 14.21 -15.49
CA THR A 676 -3.68 14.74 -16.86
C THR A 676 -2.21 14.73 -17.27
N ARG A 677 -1.29 15.19 -16.41
CA ARG A 677 0.15 15.15 -16.71
C ARG A 677 0.69 13.73 -16.91
N ILE A 678 0.28 12.75 -16.09
CA ILE A 678 0.68 11.35 -16.25
C ILE A 678 0.15 10.79 -17.57
N VAL A 679 -1.14 11.03 -17.85
CA VAL A 679 -1.80 10.54 -19.07
C VAL A 679 -1.19 11.18 -20.32
N ASP A 680 -0.86 12.47 -20.29
CA ASP A 680 -0.21 13.15 -21.41
C ASP A 680 1.20 12.61 -21.66
N ARG A 681 1.99 12.36 -20.61
CA ARG A 681 3.28 11.67 -20.75
C ARG A 681 3.13 10.24 -21.26
N PHE A 682 2.09 9.55 -20.84
CA PHE A 682 1.78 8.21 -21.34
C PHE A 682 1.42 8.27 -22.84
N ARG A 683 0.62 9.24 -23.28
CA ARG A 683 0.35 9.47 -24.72
C ARG A 683 1.60 9.78 -25.51
N ASP A 684 2.49 10.62 -24.98
CA ASP A 684 3.76 10.95 -25.62
C ASP A 684 4.64 9.71 -25.85
N ARG A 685 4.53 8.70 -24.98
CA ARG A 685 5.25 7.43 -25.08
C ARG A 685 4.54 6.41 -25.96
N TYR A 686 3.21 6.33 -25.84
CA TYR A 686 2.38 5.32 -26.50
C TYR A 686 2.04 5.68 -27.95
N PHE A 687 1.63 6.92 -28.19
CA PHE A 687 1.27 7.43 -29.53
C PHE A 687 2.34 8.32 -30.16
N GLY A 688 3.19 8.95 -29.34
CA GLY A 688 4.08 10.01 -29.78
C GLY A 688 3.42 11.39 -29.77
N ARG A 689 4.21 12.42 -30.09
CA ARG A 689 3.73 13.79 -30.28
C ARG A 689 3.62 14.11 -31.77
N GLU A 690 2.77 15.08 -32.13
CA GLU A 690 2.66 15.61 -33.49
C GLU A 690 3.58 16.82 -33.71
N ILE A 691 4.29 16.83 -34.84
CA ILE A 691 4.98 18.04 -35.31
C ILE A 691 3.96 18.94 -36.03
N GLY A 692 4.01 20.24 -35.73
CA GLY A 692 3.27 21.26 -36.47
C GLY A 692 4.13 21.91 -37.55
N TRP A 693 3.50 22.25 -38.67
CA TRP A 693 4.16 22.84 -39.85
C TRP A 693 3.57 24.21 -40.18
N SER A 694 4.40 25.10 -40.72
CA SER A 694 3.97 26.37 -41.28
C SER A 694 3.52 26.19 -42.73
N ILE A 695 2.72 27.13 -43.23
CA ILE A 695 2.36 27.17 -44.66
C ILE A 695 3.35 28.06 -45.41
N PRO A 696 4.04 27.57 -46.46
CA PRO A 696 4.90 28.43 -47.26
C PRO A 696 4.10 29.56 -47.90
N GLU A 697 4.58 30.81 -47.84
CA GLU A 697 3.88 31.98 -48.40
C GLU A 697 3.51 31.77 -49.88
N SER A 698 4.38 31.07 -50.62
CA SER A 698 4.23 30.72 -52.04
C SER A 698 3.08 29.74 -52.34
N SER A 699 2.57 29.04 -51.33
CA SER A 699 1.55 27.97 -51.46
C SER A 699 0.17 28.39 -50.93
N THR A 700 0.00 29.66 -50.54
CA THR A 700 -1.24 30.17 -49.95
C THR A 700 -2.42 30.12 -50.93
N ASP A 701 -2.21 30.57 -52.17
CA ASP A 701 -3.24 30.55 -53.22
C ASP A 701 -3.55 29.10 -53.64
N ASP A 702 -2.53 28.25 -53.71
CA ASP A 702 -2.65 26.81 -54.03
C ASP A 702 -3.43 26.05 -52.94
N ALA A 703 -3.35 26.48 -51.67
CA ALA A 703 -4.10 25.90 -50.56
C ALA A 703 -5.61 26.08 -50.70
N VAL A 704 -6.04 27.29 -51.08
CA VAL A 704 -7.47 27.59 -51.29
C VAL A 704 -8.02 26.77 -52.46
N GLU A 705 -7.29 26.72 -53.59
CA GLU A 705 -7.70 25.95 -54.77
C GLU A 705 -7.78 24.45 -54.47
N SER A 706 -6.80 23.90 -53.75
CA SER A 706 -6.76 22.49 -53.31
C SER A 706 -7.97 22.09 -52.47
N ILE A 707 -8.38 22.95 -51.52
CA ILE A 707 -9.57 22.68 -50.68
C ILE A 707 -10.87 22.78 -51.51
N ILE A 708 -10.98 23.78 -52.40
CA ILE A 708 -12.15 23.95 -53.26
C ILE A 708 -12.36 22.71 -54.15
N ASP A 709 -11.28 22.24 -54.79
CA ASP A 709 -11.31 21.04 -55.63
C ASP A 709 -11.70 19.78 -54.84
N ALA A 710 -11.24 19.67 -53.59
CA ALA A 710 -11.56 18.55 -52.72
C ALA A 710 -13.03 18.51 -52.27
N VAL A 711 -13.70 19.68 -52.24
CA VAL A 711 -15.05 19.88 -51.67
C VAL A 711 -16.11 20.25 -52.72
N ALA A 712 -15.78 20.21 -54.02
CA ALA A 712 -16.55 20.69 -55.18
C ALA A 712 -18.03 20.23 -55.35
N ASN A 713 -18.57 19.35 -54.50
CA ASN A 713 -19.98 18.92 -54.52
C ASN A 713 -20.94 19.85 -53.74
N LYS A 714 -20.50 21.07 -53.37
CA LYS A 714 -21.25 22.05 -52.57
C LYS A 714 -21.46 23.37 -53.32
N PRO A 715 -22.40 24.24 -52.89
CA PRO A 715 -22.62 25.55 -53.53
C PRO A 715 -21.31 26.36 -53.59
N ALA A 716 -21.02 26.96 -54.74
CA ALA A 716 -19.74 27.63 -55.00
C ALA A 716 -19.38 28.66 -53.91
N ASP A 717 -20.32 29.53 -53.56
CA ASP A 717 -20.12 30.60 -52.57
C ASP A 717 -19.79 30.06 -51.16
N ALA A 718 -20.36 28.91 -50.78
CA ALA A 718 -20.09 28.28 -49.48
C ALA A 718 -18.76 27.52 -49.45
N THR A 719 -18.39 26.88 -50.56
CA THR A 719 -17.10 26.20 -50.72
C THR A 719 -15.92 27.18 -50.72
N GLU A 720 -16.09 28.31 -51.40
CA GLU A 720 -15.09 29.38 -51.45
C GLU A 720 -14.87 30.00 -50.05
N ALA A 721 -15.95 30.37 -49.36
CA ALA A 721 -15.86 30.91 -48.00
C ALA A 721 -15.22 29.91 -47.01
N PHE A 722 -15.57 28.63 -47.10
CA PHE A 722 -14.99 27.56 -46.28
C PHE A 722 -13.48 27.39 -46.52
N ALA A 723 -13.05 27.34 -47.79
CA ALA A 723 -11.63 27.21 -48.14
C ALA A 723 -10.82 28.44 -47.69
N THR A 724 -11.33 29.65 -47.94
CA THR A 724 -10.65 30.89 -47.55
C THR A 724 -10.47 31.00 -46.04
N GLN A 725 -11.51 30.73 -45.25
CA GLN A 725 -11.42 30.84 -43.80
C GLN A 725 -10.46 29.80 -43.19
N ILE A 726 -10.43 28.56 -43.73
CA ILE A 726 -9.45 27.54 -43.29
C ILE A 726 -8.03 28.04 -43.55
N THR A 727 -7.74 28.48 -44.77
CA THR A 727 -6.40 28.95 -45.14
C THR A 727 -5.99 30.18 -44.32
N GLU A 728 -6.85 31.18 -44.17
CA GLU A 728 -6.56 32.37 -43.34
C GLU A 728 -6.26 32.00 -41.88
N THR A 729 -7.01 31.05 -41.32
CA THR A 729 -6.80 30.59 -39.94
C THR A 729 -5.46 29.85 -39.80
N VAL A 730 -5.10 28.99 -40.76
CA VAL A 730 -3.82 28.27 -40.75
C VAL A 730 -2.64 29.22 -40.96
N VAL A 731 -2.74 30.17 -41.89
CA VAL A 731 -1.71 31.20 -42.15
C VAL A 731 -1.47 32.09 -40.93
N SER A 732 -2.50 32.35 -40.12
CA SER A 732 -2.37 33.18 -38.91
C SER A 732 -1.59 32.50 -37.77
N ARG A 733 -1.34 31.18 -37.88
CA ARG A 733 -0.64 30.38 -36.87
C ARG A 733 0.81 30.18 -37.29
N GLU A 734 1.70 30.16 -36.31
CA GLU A 734 3.13 29.88 -36.54
C GLU A 734 3.33 28.46 -37.08
N ARG A 735 2.69 27.47 -36.44
CA ARG A 735 2.71 26.05 -36.84
C ARG A 735 1.35 25.41 -36.57
N THR A 736 0.94 24.49 -37.44
CA THR A 736 -0.33 23.77 -37.31
C THR A 736 -0.08 22.26 -37.36
N THR A 737 -0.50 21.53 -36.32
CA THR A 737 -0.42 20.06 -36.31
C THR A 737 -1.59 19.43 -37.05
N HIS A 738 -1.46 18.14 -37.37
CA HIS A 738 -2.51 17.38 -38.06
C HIS A 738 -3.86 17.44 -37.30
N GLN A 739 -3.83 17.30 -35.98
CA GLN A 739 -5.02 17.35 -35.13
C GLN A 739 -5.58 18.78 -34.93
N GLN A 740 -4.71 19.78 -34.83
CA GLN A 740 -5.14 21.18 -34.77
C GLN A 740 -5.86 21.58 -36.06
N LEU A 741 -5.36 21.13 -37.23
CA LEU A 741 -6.02 21.33 -38.51
C LEU A 741 -7.42 20.70 -38.53
N GLN A 742 -7.58 19.49 -38.00
CA GLN A 742 -8.91 18.87 -37.89
C GLN A 742 -9.88 19.73 -37.07
N THR A 743 -9.42 20.22 -35.92
CA THR A 743 -10.24 21.08 -35.03
C THR A 743 -10.64 22.40 -35.72
N ILE A 744 -9.70 23.00 -36.45
CA ILE A 744 -9.93 24.23 -37.23
C ILE A 744 -11.01 23.99 -38.29
N ILE A 745 -10.90 22.90 -39.05
CA ILE A 745 -11.83 22.55 -40.12
C ILE A 745 -13.22 22.23 -39.55
N GLU A 746 -13.31 21.54 -38.42
CA GLU A 746 -14.57 21.24 -37.75
C GLU A 746 -15.27 22.53 -37.29
N THR A 747 -14.54 23.44 -36.65
CA THR A 747 -15.08 24.72 -36.17
C THR A 747 -15.56 25.59 -37.33
N ILE A 748 -14.74 25.76 -38.37
CA ILE A 748 -15.10 26.58 -39.54
C ILE A 748 -16.24 25.95 -40.32
N ALA A 749 -16.31 24.62 -40.39
CA ALA A 749 -17.44 23.94 -41.01
C ALA A 749 -18.75 24.31 -40.31
N GLU A 750 -18.79 24.27 -38.97
CA GLU A 750 -19.98 24.65 -38.20
C GLU A 750 -20.40 26.10 -38.47
N ASP A 751 -19.44 27.04 -38.47
CA ASP A 751 -19.70 28.46 -38.75
C ASP A 751 -20.29 28.68 -40.16
N ILE A 752 -19.72 28.02 -41.18
CA ILE A 752 -20.20 28.13 -42.57
C ILE A 752 -21.55 27.41 -42.76
N GLU A 753 -21.79 26.29 -42.08
CA GLU A 753 -23.07 25.59 -42.11
C GLU A 753 -24.21 26.49 -41.60
N ASP A 754 -23.96 27.22 -40.52
CA ASP A 754 -24.90 28.19 -39.94
C ASP A 754 -25.17 29.39 -40.86
N GLU A 755 -24.13 29.95 -41.48
CA GLU A 755 -24.25 31.12 -42.36
C GLU A 755 -24.94 30.78 -43.70
N TYR A 756 -24.54 29.70 -44.35
CA TYR A 756 -24.98 29.37 -45.72
C TYR A 756 -26.12 28.34 -45.76
N ARG A 757 -26.54 27.79 -44.61
CA ARG A 757 -27.55 26.72 -44.50
C ARG A 757 -27.22 25.50 -45.37
N THR A 758 -25.94 25.17 -45.43
CA THR A 758 -25.42 23.97 -46.10
C THR A 758 -24.89 23.00 -45.05
N THR A 759 -24.60 21.75 -45.43
CA THR A 759 -24.03 20.75 -44.50
C THR A 759 -22.75 20.16 -45.08
N PHE A 760 -21.65 20.32 -44.37
CA PHE A 760 -20.36 19.71 -44.64
C PHE A 760 -20.25 18.41 -43.85
N ALA A 761 -20.73 17.31 -44.44
CA ALA A 761 -20.65 15.99 -43.82
C ALA A 761 -19.18 15.58 -43.52
N ALA A 762 -18.98 14.65 -42.60
CA ALA A 762 -17.65 14.19 -42.14
C ALA A 762 -16.68 13.86 -43.30
N THR A 763 -17.16 13.21 -44.37
CA THR A 763 -16.33 12.91 -45.56
C THR A 763 -15.82 14.15 -46.28
N VAL A 764 -16.61 15.23 -46.31
CA VAL A 764 -16.22 16.50 -46.94
C VAL A 764 -15.17 17.21 -46.08
N ARG A 765 -15.38 17.25 -44.76
CA ARG A 765 -14.40 17.78 -43.79
C ARG A 765 -13.07 17.02 -43.89
N GLN A 766 -13.12 15.68 -43.99
CA GLN A 766 -11.93 14.85 -44.15
C GLN A 766 -11.17 15.11 -45.47
N ARG A 767 -11.89 15.40 -46.55
CA ARG A 767 -11.27 15.75 -47.85
C ARG A 767 -10.56 17.10 -47.78
N ALA A 768 -11.18 18.10 -47.16
CA ALA A 768 -10.56 19.41 -46.92
C ALA A 768 -9.32 19.26 -46.02
N HIS A 769 -9.42 18.44 -44.97
CA HIS A 769 -8.29 18.12 -44.09
C HIS A 769 -7.12 17.50 -44.86
N THR A 770 -7.39 16.47 -45.66
CA THR A 770 -6.37 15.78 -46.46
C THR A 770 -5.71 16.74 -47.47
N ALA A 771 -6.51 17.58 -48.13
CA ALA A 771 -6.02 18.55 -49.10
C ALA A 771 -5.12 19.61 -48.47
N MET A 772 -5.53 20.15 -47.32
CA MET A 772 -4.77 21.16 -46.60
C MET A 772 -3.50 20.59 -45.96
N TRP A 773 -3.58 19.36 -45.41
CA TRP A 773 -2.41 18.69 -44.84
C TRP A 773 -1.35 18.40 -45.91
N GLN A 774 -1.75 17.98 -47.11
CA GLN A 774 -0.82 17.78 -48.23
C GLN A 774 -0.05 19.06 -48.58
N VAL A 775 -0.70 20.22 -48.49
CA VAL A 775 -0.05 21.52 -48.74
C VAL A 775 0.94 21.86 -47.62
N LEU A 776 0.56 21.65 -46.36
CA LEU A 776 1.45 21.87 -45.20
C LEU A 776 2.68 20.95 -45.22
N THR A 777 2.55 19.73 -45.75
CA THR A 777 3.63 18.74 -45.74
C THR A 777 4.40 18.63 -47.07
N ALA A 778 4.11 19.50 -48.04
CA ALA A 778 4.72 19.41 -49.37
C ALA A 778 6.21 19.77 -49.36
N ASP A 779 6.60 20.73 -48.52
CA ASP A 779 7.98 21.18 -48.34
C ASP A 779 8.19 21.49 -46.85
N LEU A 780 9.08 20.73 -46.20
CA LEU A 780 9.36 20.86 -44.76
C LEU A 780 10.72 21.52 -44.50
N SER A 781 11.47 21.82 -45.57
CA SER A 781 12.88 22.21 -45.47
C SER A 781 13.09 23.45 -44.61
N ASP A 782 12.26 24.48 -44.78
CA ASP A 782 12.40 25.76 -44.07
C ASP A 782 12.16 25.60 -42.55
N ASP A 783 11.09 24.90 -42.15
CA ASP A 783 10.74 24.66 -40.74
C ASP A 783 11.80 23.79 -40.02
N ILE A 784 12.32 22.77 -40.71
CA ILE A 784 13.36 21.87 -40.18
C ILE A 784 14.68 22.62 -40.07
N PHE A 785 15.04 23.42 -41.07
CA PHE A 785 16.27 24.21 -41.07
C PHE A 785 16.27 25.20 -39.91
N GLU A 786 15.16 25.89 -39.68
CA GLU A 786 15.01 26.83 -38.57
C GLU A 786 15.24 26.13 -37.21
N LEU A 787 14.61 24.98 -36.97
CA LEU A 787 14.78 24.23 -35.73
C LEU A 787 16.23 23.75 -35.53
N VAL A 788 16.85 23.25 -36.59
CA VAL A 788 18.24 22.78 -36.56
C VAL A 788 19.22 23.94 -36.34
N GLU A 789 19.00 25.08 -36.99
CA GLU A 789 19.82 26.28 -36.83
C GLU A 789 19.70 26.87 -35.43
N GLN A 790 18.50 26.94 -34.86
CA GLN A 790 18.30 27.43 -33.49
C GLN A 790 18.95 26.52 -32.44
N ALA A 791 18.89 25.19 -32.63
CA ALA A 791 19.44 24.21 -31.71
C ALA A 791 20.98 24.09 -31.77
N THR A 792 21.59 24.50 -32.89
CA THR A 792 23.03 24.40 -33.10
C THR A 792 23.69 25.77 -32.96
N SER A 793 24.69 25.91 -32.07
CA SER A 793 25.41 27.18 -31.91
C SER A 793 26.02 27.66 -33.24
N GLN A 794 26.23 28.99 -33.42
CA GLN A 794 26.74 29.68 -34.64
C GLN A 794 28.08 29.17 -35.25
N GLN A 795 28.61 28.03 -34.83
CA GLN A 795 29.87 27.44 -35.30
C GLN A 795 29.73 26.43 -36.45
N LYS A 796 28.52 26.12 -36.92
CA LYS A 796 28.31 25.19 -38.04
C LYS A 796 28.04 25.96 -39.32
N ASP A 797 28.67 25.51 -40.41
CA ASP A 797 28.47 26.11 -41.73
C ASP A 797 27.12 25.69 -42.32
N GLU A 798 26.52 26.59 -43.10
CA GLU A 798 25.20 26.45 -43.69
C GLU A 798 25.05 25.17 -44.54
N SER A 799 26.15 24.68 -45.14
CA SER A 799 26.14 23.43 -45.93
C SER A 799 25.92 22.18 -45.06
N THR A 800 26.44 22.19 -43.83
CA THR A 800 26.27 21.12 -42.85
C THR A 800 24.85 21.11 -42.29
N LEU A 801 24.29 22.29 -41.98
CA LEU A 801 22.92 22.43 -41.49
C LEU A 801 21.89 22.00 -42.54
N ASN A 802 22.08 22.42 -43.79
CA ASN A 802 21.28 21.95 -44.93
C ASN A 802 21.39 20.43 -45.12
N GLY A 803 22.60 19.88 -44.99
CA GLY A 803 22.81 18.44 -45.07
C GLY A 803 22.04 17.64 -44.01
N LEU A 804 21.92 18.16 -42.78
CA LEU A 804 21.14 17.54 -41.71
C LEU A 804 19.65 17.70 -41.96
N THR A 805 19.23 18.89 -42.39
CA THR A 805 17.85 19.24 -42.74
C THR A 805 17.28 18.30 -43.79
N THR A 806 17.92 18.16 -44.95
CA THR A 806 17.43 17.30 -46.04
C THR A 806 17.29 15.83 -45.61
N ARG A 807 18.18 15.33 -44.74
CA ARG A 807 18.12 13.95 -44.24
C ARG A 807 16.98 13.75 -43.26
N LEU A 808 16.78 14.71 -42.34
CA LEU A 808 15.66 14.69 -41.41
C LEU A 808 14.33 14.81 -42.17
N GLU A 809 14.23 15.70 -43.14
CA GLU A 809 13.06 15.84 -44.01
C GLU A 809 12.70 14.52 -44.69
N THR A 810 13.69 13.85 -45.31
CA THR A 810 13.47 12.54 -45.95
C THR A 810 12.92 11.52 -44.95
N LYS A 811 13.45 11.49 -43.72
CA LYS A 811 13.00 10.57 -42.68
C LYS A 811 11.59 10.87 -42.18
N LEU A 812 11.23 12.15 -42.08
CA LEU A 812 9.93 12.60 -41.62
C LEU A 812 8.84 12.33 -42.67
N GLN A 813 9.13 12.62 -43.94
CA GLN A 813 8.23 12.32 -45.07
C GLN A 813 7.94 10.82 -45.23
N ASP A 814 8.91 9.96 -44.88
CA ASP A 814 8.79 8.50 -44.98
C ASP A 814 8.16 7.82 -43.74
N HIS A 815 8.02 8.51 -42.60
CA HIS A 815 7.68 7.88 -41.31
C HIS A 815 6.19 7.52 -41.19
N ASP A 816 5.35 8.53 -41.02
CA ASP A 816 3.92 8.40 -40.77
C ASP A 816 3.20 9.60 -41.39
N LYS A 817 1.97 9.40 -41.89
CA LYS A 817 1.22 10.45 -42.57
C LYS A 817 0.79 11.59 -41.66
N GLN A 818 0.78 11.40 -40.34
CA GLN A 818 0.43 12.42 -39.35
C GLN A 818 1.66 13.09 -38.74
N HIS A 819 2.87 12.70 -39.16
CA HIS A 819 4.15 13.17 -38.61
C HIS A 819 4.22 13.06 -37.07
N ARG A 820 3.77 11.90 -36.55
CA ARG A 820 3.84 11.55 -35.13
C ARG A 820 5.14 10.83 -34.80
N LEU A 821 5.81 11.23 -33.71
CA LEU A 821 7.05 10.59 -33.27
C LEU A 821 7.10 10.48 -31.75
N THR A 822 7.64 9.37 -31.26
CA THR A 822 8.08 9.28 -29.86
C THR A 822 9.46 9.92 -29.71
N ARG A 823 9.82 10.28 -28.48
CA ARG A 823 11.11 10.91 -28.17
C ARG A 823 12.30 10.04 -28.57
N GLU A 824 12.14 8.72 -28.45
CA GLU A 824 13.16 7.74 -28.83
C GLU A 824 13.39 7.70 -30.34
N VAL A 825 12.31 7.66 -31.13
CA VAL A 825 12.41 7.65 -32.61
C VAL A 825 12.99 8.97 -33.11
N LEU A 826 12.59 10.11 -32.54
CA LEU A 826 13.15 11.42 -32.88
C LEU A 826 14.66 11.46 -32.60
N ALA A 827 15.09 11.00 -31.42
CA ALA A 827 16.51 10.92 -31.08
C ALA A 827 17.27 9.98 -32.03
N GLU A 828 16.69 8.84 -32.40
CA GLU A 828 17.28 7.95 -33.40
C GLU A 828 17.43 8.64 -34.76
N TYR A 829 16.44 9.39 -35.21
CA TYR A 829 16.45 10.07 -36.51
C TYR A 829 17.51 11.16 -36.55
N VAL A 830 17.64 11.95 -35.48
CA VAL A 830 18.71 12.94 -35.33
C VAL A 830 20.08 12.27 -35.31
N ASN A 831 20.25 11.21 -34.52
CA ASN A 831 21.52 10.48 -34.41
C ASN A 831 21.95 9.89 -35.76
N ARG A 832 21.06 9.17 -36.44
CA ARG A 832 21.38 8.53 -37.74
C ARG A 832 21.62 9.55 -38.85
N SER A 833 20.90 10.67 -38.84
CA SER A 833 21.11 11.74 -39.82
C SER A 833 22.45 12.45 -39.59
N ALA A 834 22.82 12.67 -38.33
CA ALA A 834 24.12 13.22 -37.95
C ALA A 834 25.27 12.26 -38.30
N ASP A 835 25.16 10.98 -37.98
CA ASP A 835 26.18 9.95 -38.28
C ASP A 835 26.48 9.86 -39.78
N GLN A 836 25.46 10.01 -40.63
CA GLN A 836 25.61 9.97 -42.09
C GLN A 836 26.23 11.24 -42.69
N LEU A 837 26.41 12.28 -41.89
CA LEU A 837 27.10 13.52 -42.25
C LEU A 837 28.53 13.58 -41.73
N GLU A 838 28.89 12.71 -40.78
CA GLU A 838 30.21 12.74 -40.19
C GLU A 838 31.29 12.38 -41.21
N THR A 839 32.27 13.26 -41.34
CA THR A 839 33.44 13.10 -42.20
C THR A 839 34.69 13.45 -41.39
N GLN A 840 35.89 13.34 -41.99
CA GLN A 840 37.13 13.71 -41.29
C GLN A 840 37.19 15.19 -40.86
N GLU A 841 36.31 16.05 -41.38
CA GLU A 841 36.29 17.50 -41.12
C GLU A 841 35.01 17.98 -40.39
N ILE A 842 33.95 17.17 -40.31
CA ILE A 842 32.65 17.52 -39.71
C ILE A 842 32.24 16.46 -38.67
N THR A 843 32.03 16.88 -37.42
CA THR A 843 31.57 16.02 -36.31
C THR A 843 30.37 16.62 -35.57
N PHE A 844 29.42 15.78 -35.16
CA PHE A 844 28.26 16.18 -34.36
C PHE A 844 28.35 15.56 -32.96
N GLY A 845 28.68 16.37 -31.95
CA GLY A 845 28.76 15.90 -30.56
C GLY A 845 27.39 15.53 -29.99
N GLU A 846 27.37 14.63 -29.00
CA GLU A 846 26.14 14.14 -28.33
C GLU A 846 25.27 15.29 -27.80
N THR A 847 25.86 16.34 -27.23
CA THR A 847 25.12 17.52 -26.76
C THR A 847 24.40 18.24 -27.90
N ALA A 848 25.02 18.40 -29.08
CA ALA A 848 24.38 19.06 -30.21
C ALA A 848 23.22 18.21 -30.77
N ARG A 849 23.39 16.88 -30.83
CA ARG A 849 22.34 15.95 -31.22
C ARG A 849 21.17 15.97 -30.23
N GLY A 850 21.48 16.00 -28.92
CA GLY A 850 20.49 16.14 -27.85
C GLY A 850 19.70 17.44 -27.96
N ASN A 851 20.39 18.57 -28.17
CA ASN A 851 19.73 19.88 -28.33
C ASN A 851 18.82 19.93 -29.57
N VAL A 852 19.21 19.33 -30.69
CA VAL A 852 18.36 19.26 -31.88
C VAL A 852 17.12 18.42 -31.61
N ALA A 853 17.27 17.24 -30.99
CA ALA A 853 16.12 16.41 -30.62
C ALA A 853 15.19 17.14 -29.62
N GLU A 854 15.74 17.89 -28.66
CA GLU A 854 14.98 18.69 -27.71
C GLU A 854 14.24 19.85 -28.38
N ALA A 855 14.88 20.58 -29.30
CA ALA A 855 14.24 21.66 -30.05
C ALA A 855 13.04 21.17 -30.89
N PHE A 856 13.15 20.00 -31.53
CA PHE A 856 12.01 19.37 -32.18
C PHE A 856 10.94 18.94 -31.17
N TRP A 857 11.34 18.30 -30.06
CA TRP A 857 10.41 17.82 -29.04
C TRP A 857 9.60 18.93 -28.35
N ASP A 858 10.19 20.10 -28.17
CA ASP A 858 9.57 21.27 -27.53
C ASP A 858 8.50 21.94 -28.40
N VAL A 859 8.64 21.90 -29.73
CA VAL A 859 7.62 22.42 -30.66
C VAL A 859 6.53 21.39 -30.98
N MET A 860 6.75 20.12 -30.65
CA MET A 860 5.79 19.05 -30.85
C MET A 860 4.70 19.06 -29.78
N ASN A 861 3.47 18.74 -30.18
CA ASN A 861 2.30 18.75 -29.29
C ASN A 861 1.85 17.33 -28.91
N THR A 862 1.51 17.13 -27.64
CA THR A 862 0.85 15.90 -27.18
C THR A 862 -0.48 15.72 -27.90
N VAL A 863 -0.70 14.50 -28.40
CA VAL A 863 -1.94 14.13 -29.09
C VAL A 863 -3.12 14.06 -28.11
N ASN A 864 -4.36 14.24 -28.61
CA ASN A 864 -5.57 14.07 -27.79
C ASN A 864 -6.19 12.68 -27.90
N ASP A 865 -5.53 11.74 -28.60
CA ASP A 865 -5.99 10.37 -28.78
C ASP A 865 -6.43 9.76 -27.44
N SER A 866 -7.54 9.03 -27.49
CA SER A 866 -8.07 8.32 -26.33
C SER A 866 -7.10 7.21 -25.94
N VAL A 867 -6.57 7.30 -24.72
CA VAL A 867 -5.70 6.27 -24.17
C VAL A 867 -6.44 4.93 -24.02
N PRO A 868 -5.72 3.79 -24.11
CA PRO A 868 -6.30 2.48 -23.83
C PRO A 868 -6.98 2.42 -22.46
N GLN A 869 -7.99 1.56 -22.34
CA GLN A 869 -8.65 1.26 -21.07
C GLN A 869 -7.70 0.48 -20.16
N VAL A 870 -7.98 0.47 -18.85
CA VAL A 870 -7.14 -0.18 -17.83
C VAL A 870 -6.83 -1.64 -18.19
N SER A 871 -7.84 -2.42 -18.61
CA SER A 871 -7.65 -3.83 -18.96
C SER A 871 -6.66 -4.03 -20.10
N ALA A 872 -6.74 -3.20 -21.14
CA ALA A 872 -5.82 -3.28 -22.27
C ALA A 872 -4.38 -2.92 -21.88
N VAL A 873 -4.20 -2.06 -20.87
CA VAL A 873 -2.89 -1.77 -20.29
C VAL A 873 -2.39 -2.92 -19.42
N GLY A 874 -3.27 -3.55 -18.62
CA GLY A 874 -2.93 -4.71 -17.79
C GLY A 874 -2.52 -5.95 -18.60
N ASP A 875 -3.19 -6.18 -19.73
CA ASP A 875 -2.94 -7.33 -20.61
C ASP A 875 -1.62 -7.22 -21.40
N ASP A 876 -1.07 -6.01 -21.55
CA ASP A 876 0.17 -5.76 -22.28
C ASP A 876 1.26 -5.16 -21.38
N ARG A 877 2.28 -5.95 -21.10
CA ARG A 877 3.42 -5.56 -20.25
C ARG A 877 4.19 -4.36 -20.79
N ASP A 878 4.31 -4.20 -22.11
CA ASP A 878 5.04 -3.07 -22.69
C ASP A 878 4.24 -1.76 -22.53
N THR A 879 2.92 -1.85 -22.67
CA THR A 879 2.00 -0.73 -22.41
C THR A 879 1.97 -0.38 -20.91
N ALA A 880 1.88 -1.37 -20.01
CA ALA A 880 1.97 -1.15 -18.56
C ALA A 880 3.31 -0.53 -18.15
N SER A 881 4.42 -0.99 -18.75
CA SER A 881 5.74 -0.41 -18.54
C SER A 881 5.79 1.05 -19.01
N SER A 882 5.15 1.38 -20.13
CA SER A 882 5.07 2.76 -20.62
C SER A 882 4.28 3.67 -19.68
N LEU A 883 3.19 3.16 -19.08
CA LEU A 883 2.43 3.87 -18.05
C LEU A 883 3.28 4.08 -16.78
N LEU A 884 4.02 3.05 -16.36
CA LEU A 884 4.89 3.12 -15.19
C LEU A 884 5.98 4.20 -15.36
N GLU A 885 6.62 4.25 -16.52
CA GLU A 885 7.63 5.27 -16.81
C GLU A 885 7.00 6.67 -16.87
N ALA A 886 5.78 6.81 -17.42
CA ALA A 886 5.05 8.07 -17.39
C ALA A 886 4.74 8.54 -15.95
N MET A 887 4.43 7.61 -15.04
CA MET A 887 4.26 7.90 -13.61
C MET A 887 5.58 8.35 -12.97
N ARG A 888 6.70 7.69 -13.29
CA ARG A 888 8.04 8.00 -12.76
C ARG A 888 8.57 9.37 -13.20
N GLU A 889 8.28 9.77 -14.43
CA GLU A 889 8.73 11.07 -14.96
C GLU A 889 7.83 12.24 -14.57
N THR A 890 6.64 11.98 -14.03
CA THR A 890 5.74 13.03 -13.58
C THR A 890 6.15 13.51 -12.20
N ASP A 891 6.21 14.83 -12.01
CA ASP A 891 6.40 15.43 -10.69
C ASP A 891 5.12 15.35 -9.86
N ILE A 892 5.17 14.61 -8.74
CA ILE A 892 4.04 14.31 -7.85
C ILE A 892 4.41 14.73 -6.42
N LEU A 893 3.43 15.28 -5.70
CA LEU A 893 3.60 15.68 -4.31
C LEU A 893 3.94 14.47 -3.43
N ALA A 894 4.81 14.68 -2.44
CA ALA A 894 5.17 13.66 -1.47
C ALA A 894 3.94 13.05 -0.74
N PRO A 895 3.92 11.72 -0.47
CA PRO A 895 2.95 11.06 0.37
C PRO A 895 2.74 11.78 1.71
N PRO A 896 1.54 11.62 2.31
CA PRO A 896 1.26 12.19 3.63
C PRO A 896 2.06 11.45 4.72
N THR A 897 2.36 12.14 5.81
CA THR A 897 3.27 11.67 6.87
C THR A 897 2.55 11.04 8.06
N ASN A 898 1.22 11.04 8.06
CA ASN A 898 0.34 10.41 9.06
C ASN A 898 0.44 8.87 9.09
N CYS A 899 1.04 8.26 8.08
CA CYS A 899 1.37 6.83 8.05
C CYS A 899 2.66 6.49 8.82
N LEU A 900 3.41 7.50 9.27
CA LEU A 900 4.64 7.34 10.03
C LEU A 900 4.42 7.76 11.49
N SER A 901 5.03 7.01 12.39
CA SER A 901 5.06 7.34 13.82
C SER A 901 6.52 7.61 14.24
N PRO A 902 7.06 8.81 13.99
CA PRO A 902 8.40 9.20 14.48
C PRO A 902 8.43 9.25 16.01
N ILE A 903 9.63 9.29 16.61
CA ILE A 903 9.78 9.36 18.07
C ILE A 903 9.57 10.79 18.56
N SER A 904 9.99 11.79 17.78
CA SER A 904 10.12 13.22 18.12
C SER A 904 11.42 13.58 18.84
N GLU A 905 11.88 14.81 18.58
CA GLU A 905 13.09 15.40 19.15
C GLU A 905 13.11 15.35 20.68
N GLU A 906 11.99 15.71 21.32
CA GLU A 906 11.86 15.76 22.77
C GLU A 906 12.00 14.38 23.41
N LEU A 907 11.35 13.36 22.83
CA LEU A 907 11.42 11.98 23.33
C LEU A 907 12.78 11.33 23.05
N VAL A 908 13.41 11.62 21.90
CA VAL A 908 14.79 11.17 21.60
C VAL A 908 15.76 11.73 22.63
N GLU A 909 15.68 13.03 22.94
CA GLU A 909 16.54 13.65 23.95
C GLU A 909 16.30 13.05 25.34
N ALA A 910 15.04 12.85 25.72
CA ALA A 910 14.66 12.31 27.02
C ALA A 910 15.14 10.86 27.20
N GLY A 911 15.01 10.02 26.17
CA GLY A 911 15.52 8.65 26.16
C GLY A 911 17.05 8.61 26.30
N LEU A 912 17.77 9.46 25.56
CA LEU A 912 19.22 9.57 25.70
C LEU A 912 19.64 10.04 27.10
N ARG A 913 18.95 11.03 27.67
CA ARG A 913 19.25 11.58 29.00
C ARG A 913 18.99 10.57 30.11
N LYS A 914 17.96 9.74 29.99
CA LYS A 914 17.63 8.69 30.96
C LYS A 914 18.72 7.61 31.01
N GLU A 915 19.22 7.22 29.83
CA GLU A 915 20.08 6.03 29.69
C GLU A 915 21.58 6.32 29.61
N PHE A 916 21.96 7.57 29.36
CA PHE A 916 23.36 7.98 29.26
C PHE A 916 23.62 9.20 30.13
N ASP A 917 24.66 9.13 30.96
CA ASP A 917 25.14 10.27 31.77
C ASP A 917 26.13 11.12 30.97
N ALA A 918 25.65 12.24 30.43
CA ALA A 918 26.38 13.17 29.58
C ALA A 918 26.17 14.63 30.01
N ASP A 919 27.11 15.51 29.64
CA ASP A 919 27.04 16.93 29.99
C ASP A 919 26.11 17.72 29.04
N PHE A 920 25.80 17.15 27.88
CA PHE A 920 25.09 17.81 26.80
C PHE A 920 24.27 16.81 26.00
N TYR A 921 23.05 17.23 25.62
CA TYR A 921 22.14 16.49 24.76
C TYR A 921 21.57 17.42 23.70
N ALA A 922 21.33 16.89 22.51
CA ALA A 922 20.57 17.55 21.45
C ALA A 922 19.94 16.49 20.57
N ALA A 923 18.80 16.79 19.97
CA ALA A 923 18.17 15.94 18.98
C ALA A 923 17.71 16.78 17.78
N ALA A 924 17.31 16.13 16.70
CA ALA A 924 16.68 16.75 15.55
C ALA A 924 15.78 15.71 14.85
N THR A 925 14.54 16.08 14.58
CA THR A 925 13.61 15.32 13.73
C THR A 925 13.44 16.07 12.43
N ARG A 926 13.73 15.42 11.30
CA ARG A 926 13.60 16.03 9.98
C ARG A 926 12.15 15.90 9.47
N ASP A 927 11.81 16.76 8.52
CA ASP A 927 10.58 16.60 7.74
C ASP A 927 10.62 15.26 6.97
N ALA A 928 9.45 14.70 6.69
CA ALA A 928 9.40 13.46 5.91
C ALA A 928 9.83 13.70 4.46
N GLU A 929 10.63 12.77 3.96
CA GLU A 929 11.06 12.68 2.58
C GLU A 929 10.52 11.39 1.96
N VAL A 930 10.76 11.21 0.67
CA VAL A 930 10.18 10.09 -0.09
C VAL A 930 11.26 9.38 -0.84
N HIS A 931 11.31 8.06 -0.72
CA HIS A 931 12.17 7.23 -1.54
C HIS A 931 11.36 6.10 -2.14
N GLY A 932 11.39 5.98 -3.48
CA GLY A 932 10.64 4.91 -4.15
C GLY A 932 9.20 4.87 -3.68
N GLY A 933 8.54 6.03 -3.63
CA GLY A 933 7.15 6.18 -3.17
C GLY A 933 6.87 5.93 -1.69
N ASP A 934 7.81 5.39 -0.93
CA ASP A 934 7.68 5.18 0.50
C ASP A 934 8.10 6.46 1.26
N PRO A 935 7.19 7.06 2.07
CA PRO A 935 7.55 8.15 2.95
C PRO A 935 8.50 7.64 4.03
N PHE A 936 9.52 8.43 4.36
CA PHE A 936 10.41 8.16 5.47
C PHE A 936 10.77 9.43 6.25
N VAL A 937 11.06 9.27 7.53
CA VAL A 937 11.54 10.34 8.43
C VAL A 937 12.85 9.90 9.05
N VAL A 938 13.80 10.84 9.19
CA VAL A 938 15.07 10.60 9.86
C VAL A 938 15.21 11.48 11.10
N GLU A 939 15.62 10.86 12.20
CA GLU A 939 15.84 11.52 13.48
C GLU A 939 17.27 11.25 13.95
N ALA A 940 17.91 12.27 14.52
CA ALA A 940 19.26 12.17 15.06
C ALA A 940 19.29 12.67 16.50
N GLY A 941 20.00 11.97 17.38
CA GLY A 941 20.21 12.35 18.77
C GLY A 941 21.68 12.30 19.14
N ILE A 942 22.17 13.26 19.91
CA ILE A 942 23.56 13.37 20.36
C ILE A 942 23.59 13.49 21.87
N ALA A 943 24.43 12.68 22.53
CA ALA A 943 24.85 12.89 23.91
C ALA A 943 26.37 13.01 23.97
N TYR A 944 26.89 14.02 24.68
CA TYR A 944 28.32 14.33 24.72
C TYR A 944 28.84 14.63 26.13
N GLY A 945 30.01 14.09 26.48
CA GLY A 945 30.71 14.36 27.74
C GLY A 945 30.29 13.45 28.90
N GLY A 946 30.34 13.98 30.13
CA GLY A 946 29.95 13.24 31.34
C GLY A 946 30.80 11.99 31.62
N GLN A 947 30.13 10.88 31.92
CA GLN A 947 30.77 9.58 32.21
C GLN A 947 30.87 8.67 30.98
N LEU A 948 30.65 9.21 29.78
CA LEU A 948 30.77 8.46 28.54
C LEU A 948 32.23 8.08 28.23
N ASP A 949 32.42 6.86 27.71
CA ASP A 949 33.74 6.38 27.26
C ASP A 949 34.29 7.27 26.13
N ASN A 950 35.58 7.59 26.21
CA ASN A 950 36.29 8.48 25.29
C ASN A 950 37.10 7.75 24.20
N THR A 951 37.03 6.42 24.16
CA THR A 951 37.79 5.61 23.19
C THR A 951 37.32 5.80 21.75
N SER A 952 36.01 5.75 21.52
CA SER A 952 35.39 5.92 20.20
C SER A 952 33.92 6.27 20.34
N MET A 953 33.40 7.00 19.36
CA MET A 953 31.97 7.29 19.29
C MET A 953 31.12 6.01 19.29
N ARG A 954 30.08 6.01 20.11
CA ARG A 954 29.08 4.96 20.15
C ARG A 954 27.91 5.32 19.23
N LEU A 955 27.70 4.52 18.18
CA LEU A 955 26.65 4.74 17.19
C LEU A 955 25.48 3.78 17.44
N LEU A 956 24.31 4.33 17.78
CA LEU A 956 23.05 3.62 17.89
C LEU A 956 22.27 3.81 16.59
N ARG A 957 21.81 2.71 16.01
CA ARG A 957 21.09 2.69 14.73
C ARG A 957 19.73 2.06 14.97
N PHE A 958 18.69 2.70 14.46
CA PHE A 958 17.31 2.26 14.61
C PHE A 958 16.57 2.33 13.28
N ALA A 959 15.68 1.37 13.06
CA ALA A 959 14.73 1.38 11.95
C ALA A 959 13.34 1.04 12.48
N ASN A 960 12.32 1.87 12.22
CA ASN A 960 10.96 1.72 12.78
C ASN A 960 10.97 1.37 14.28
N ARG A 961 11.72 2.14 15.08
CA ARG A 961 11.97 1.92 16.52
C ARG A 961 12.62 0.58 16.92
N VAL A 962 13.06 -0.23 15.98
CA VAL A 962 13.81 -1.47 16.24
C VAL A 962 15.32 -1.20 16.22
N PRO A 963 16.08 -1.56 17.27
CA PRO A 963 17.53 -1.41 17.29
C PRO A 963 18.26 -2.36 16.33
N LEU A 964 19.20 -1.82 15.56
CA LEU A 964 20.08 -2.57 14.65
C LEU A 964 21.44 -2.84 15.33
N VAL A 965 21.59 -4.01 15.96
CA VAL A 965 22.76 -4.34 16.78
C VAL A 965 23.89 -5.01 15.98
N TYR A 966 23.58 -5.76 14.92
CA TYR A 966 24.57 -6.45 14.09
C TYR A 966 24.91 -5.71 12.81
N GLN A 967 25.96 -6.17 12.11
CA GLN A 967 26.34 -5.72 10.76
C GLN A 967 26.55 -4.19 10.59
N GLN A 968 27.05 -3.52 11.62
CA GLN A 968 27.33 -2.07 11.56
C GLN A 968 28.18 -1.66 10.35
N GLY A 969 29.11 -2.50 9.89
CA GLY A 969 29.99 -2.20 8.76
C GLY A 969 29.34 -2.19 7.38
N ALA A 970 28.14 -2.77 7.23
CA ALA A 970 27.40 -2.84 5.97
C ALA A 970 26.21 -1.87 5.91
N CYS A 971 26.02 -1.05 6.95
CA CYS A 971 24.85 -0.19 7.09
C CYS A 971 25.12 1.22 6.57
N ALA A 972 24.19 1.74 5.76
CA ALA A 972 24.22 3.10 5.20
C ALA A 972 24.48 4.17 6.26
N THR A 973 23.80 4.08 7.40
CA THR A 973 24.01 4.97 8.55
C THR A 973 25.48 5.09 8.95
N THR A 974 26.15 3.96 9.14
CA THR A 974 27.57 3.96 9.53
C THR A 974 28.44 4.61 8.47
N ASP A 975 28.15 4.38 7.20
CA ASP A 975 28.95 4.88 6.10
C ASP A 975 28.79 6.40 5.93
N VAL A 976 27.58 6.92 6.07
CA VAL A 976 27.32 8.38 6.12
C VAL A 976 28.10 9.01 7.28
N ILE A 977 28.03 8.43 8.47
CA ILE A 977 28.69 8.98 9.66
C ILE A 977 30.22 8.99 9.57
N LYS A 978 30.83 8.01 8.89
CA LYS A 978 32.28 8.01 8.61
C LYS A 978 32.68 9.11 7.64
N GLN A 979 31.79 9.54 6.75
CA GLN A 979 32.05 10.57 5.73
C GLN A 979 31.93 11.99 6.29
N ILE A 980 31.16 12.19 7.37
CA ILE A 980 31.02 13.49 8.03
C ILE A 980 32.38 13.95 8.58
N ARG A 981 32.72 15.23 8.31
CA ARG A 981 33.94 15.89 8.79
C ARG A 981 33.78 16.41 10.22
N TRP A 982 33.80 15.51 11.20
CA TRP A 982 33.57 15.80 12.63
C TRP A 982 34.48 16.87 13.25
N ARG A 983 35.69 17.07 12.70
CA ARG A 983 36.58 18.17 13.12
C ARG A 983 35.94 19.55 12.97
N ASN A 984 35.06 19.73 11.99
CA ASN A 984 34.36 21.01 11.77
C ASN A 984 33.33 21.33 12.87
N TYR A 985 32.91 20.30 13.61
CA TYR A 985 32.01 20.38 14.77
C TYR A 985 32.76 20.40 16.09
N GLY A 986 34.10 20.31 16.05
CA GLY A 986 34.95 20.42 17.24
C GLY A 986 35.31 19.08 17.88
N LEU A 987 35.00 17.94 17.26
CA LEU A 987 35.40 16.63 17.75
C LEU A 987 36.77 16.20 17.20
N ASN A 988 37.44 15.32 17.92
CA ASN A 988 38.68 14.68 17.50
C ASN A 988 38.39 13.51 16.55
N GLN A 989 39.03 13.54 15.38
CA GLN A 989 38.87 12.50 14.35
C GLN A 989 40.24 12.28 13.70
N PRO A 990 41.12 11.44 14.27
CA PRO A 990 42.44 11.17 13.70
C PRO A 990 42.33 10.62 12.28
N GLY A 991 43.22 10.99 11.37
CA GLY A 991 43.15 10.56 9.95
C GLY A 991 42.16 11.33 9.05
N GLY A 992 41.17 12.01 9.62
CA GLY A 992 40.27 12.93 8.88
C GLY A 992 39.08 12.27 8.19
N SER A 993 38.94 10.95 8.32
CA SER A 993 37.78 10.15 7.94
C SER A 993 37.54 9.07 9.01
N GLY A 994 36.34 8.50 9.05
CA GLY A 994 35.96 7.48 10.03
C GLY A 994 35.23 8.04 11.26
N LEU A 995 34.96 7.20 12.25
CA LEU A 995 34.25 7.62 13.46
C LEU A 995 35.16 8.50 14.35
N PRO A 996 34.63 9.57 14.98
CA PRO A 996 35.40 10.39 15.91
C PRO A 996 35.79 9.63 17.18
N GLN A 997 36.90 10.04 17.79
CA GLN A 997 37.45 9.54 19.06
C GLN A 997 37.22 10.58 20.16
N ASP A 998 36.00 10.63 20.66
CA ASP A 998 35.56 11.52 21.73
C ASP A 998 34.43 10.82 22.52
N SER A 999 34.12 11.34 23.70
CA SER A 999 33.00 10.89 24.55
C SER A 999 31.64 11.31 23.96
N ILE A 1000 31.24 10.64 22.88
CA ILE A 1000 30.00 10.94 22.15
C ILE A 1000 29.19 9.66 21.88
N VAL A 1001 27.89 9.78 22.10
CA VAL A 1001 26.87 8.84 21.69
C VAL A 1001 26.04 9.51 20.59
N LEU A 1002 25.89 8.83 19.45
CA LEU A 1002 25.09 9.29 18.32
C LEU A 1002 23.99 8.27 18.05
N MET A 1003 22.74 8.69 18.15
CA MET A 1003 21.55 7.93 17.78
C MET A 1003 21.05 8.38 16.42
N ILE A 1004 20.69 7.43 15.56
CA ILE A 1004 20.04 7.69 14.28
C ILE A 1004 18.88 6.73 14.12
N HIS A 1005 17.70 7.27 13.86
CA HIS A 1005 16.48 6.54 13.63
C HIS A 1005 15.93 6.85 12.24
N VAL A 1006 15.54 5.82 11.50
CA VAL A 1006 14.85 5.94 10.21
C VAL A 1006 13.49 5.25 10.33
N ALA A 1007 12.41 6.02 10.19
CA ALA A 1007 11.05 5.49 10.13
C ALA A 1007 10.55 5.48 8.68
N SER A 1008 10.00 4.38 8.19
CA SER A 1008 9.44 4.25 6.84
C SER A 1008 8.31 3.21 6.82
N THR A 1009 7.35 3.35 5.90
CA THR A 1009 6.35 2.31 5.60
C THR A 1009 7.01 1.02 5.15
N ASN A 1010 8.12 1.16 4.42
CA ASN A 1010 8.95 0.07 3.94
C ASN A 1010 10.42 0.44 4.12
N VAL A 1011 11.11 -0.28 5.00
CA VAL A 1011 12.52 -0.01 5.32
C VAL A 1011 13.42 -0.83 4.39
N PRO A 1012 14.32 -0.19 3.61
CA PRO A 1012 15.22 -0.91 2.71
C PRO A 1012 16.36 -1.56 3.49
N PHE A 1013 16.20 -2.84 3.84
CA PHE A 1013 17.24 -3.63 4.49
C PHE A 1013 18.19 -4.29 3.48
N THR A 1014 19.43 -4.56 3.89
CA THR A 1014 20.40 -5.31 3.07
C THR A 1014 20.12 -6.82 3.02
N SER A 1015 19.34 -7.34 3.98
CA SER A 1015 19.01 -8.75 4.13
C SER A 1015 17.72 -8.94 4.94
N GLU A 1016 17.10 -10.11 4.81
CA GLU A 1016 15.89 -10.52 5.56
C GLU A 1016 16.06 -10.51 7.09
N SER A 1017 17.30 -10.57 7.60
CA SER A 1017 17.58 -10.50 9.04
C SER A 1017 17.38 -9.11 9.66
N LYS A 1018 17.09 -8.07 8.85
CA LYS A 1018 16.82 -6.69 9.29
C LYS A 1018 17.92 -6.11 10.21
N ASP A 1019 19.20 -6.31 9.85
CA ASP A 1019 20.35 -5.87 10.67
C ASP A 1019 21.03 -4.57 10.18
N ALA A 1020 20.81 -4.20 8.92
CA ALA A 1020 21.46 -3.05 8.29
C ALA A 1020 20.57 -2.41 7.22
N LEU A 1021 20.60 -1.07 7.16
CA LEU A 1021 19.97 -0.28 6.12
C LEU A 1021 20.84 -0.30 4.85
N ALA A 1022 20.19 -0.46 3.70
CA ALA A 1022 20.82 -0.39 2.39
C ALA A 1022 21.21 1.05 2.02
N ASN A 1023 22.22 1.18 1.15
CA ASN A 1023 22.78 2.46 0.74
C ASN A 1023 21.89 3.13 -0.32
N ILE A 1024 20.86 3.82 0.16
CA ILE A 1024 19.91 4.57 -0.65
C ILE A 1024 20.27 6.06 -0.60
N PRO A 1025 20.59 6.72 -1.74
CA PRO A 1025 21.06 8.10 -1.75
C PRO A 1025 20.13 9.11 -1.06
N ALA A 1026 18.81 8.95 -1.22
CA ALA A 1026 17.83 9.82 -0.57
C ALA A 1026 17.89 9.72 0.97
N ILE A 1027 17.95 8.50 1.49
CA ILE A 1027 18.05 8.24 2.94
C ILE A 1027 19.42 8.68 3.47
N GLU A 1028 20.52 8.42 2.73
CA GLU A 1028 21.87 8.83 3.13
C GLU A 1028 22.00 10.35 3.28
N ASN A 1029 21.45 11.10 2.31
CA ASN A 1029 21.44 12.56 2.37
C ASN A 1029 20.66 13.06 3.59
N GLU A 1030 19.49 12.48 3.87
CA GLU A 1030 18.67 12.92 4.99
C GLU A 1030 19.27 12.56 6.36
N ILE A 1031 19.92 11.38 6.47
CA ILE A 1031 20.74 11.03 7.63
C ILE A 1031 21.85 12.06 7.84
N GLU A 1032 22.56 12.45 6.78
CA GLU A 1032 23.60 13.46 6.89
C GLU A 1032 23.02 14.80 7.39
N LEU A 1033 21.88 15.24 6.84
CA LEU A 1033 21.24 16.49 7.23
C LEU A 1033 20.76 16.48 8.68
N ALA A 1034 20.07 15.42 9.13
CA ALA A 1034 19.62 15.25 10.51
C ALA A 1034 20.79 15.34 11.50
N VAL A 1035 21.88 14.63 11.23
CA VAL A 1035 23.05 14.63 12.11
C VAL A 1035 23.76 15.99 12.10
N ARG A 1036 23.84 16.64 10.94
CA ARG A 1036 24.42 18.00 10.85
C ARG A 1036 23.60 19.01 11.64
N GLU A 1037 22.27 18.87 11.66
CA GLU A 1037 21.36 19.72 12.43
C GLU A 1037 21.63 19.58 13.93
N ALA A 1038 21.53 18.38 14.50
CA ALA A 1038 21.85 18.13 15.92
C ALA A 1038 23.30 18.52 16.29
N SER A 1039 24.25 18.36 15.36
CA SER A 1039 25.67 18.70 15.59
C SER A 1039 25.94 20.22 15.65
N ARG A 1040 25.04 21.08 15.16
CA ARG A 1040 25.20 22.54 15.24
C ARG A 1040 25.17 23.01 16.69
N ASP A 1041 24.27 22.44 17.49
CA ASP A 1041 24.13 22.81 18.90
C ASP A 1041 25.31 22.30 19.73
N LEU A 1042 25.76 21.08 19.44
CA LEU A 1042 27.00 20.54 20.01
C LEU A 1042 28.19 21.47 19.74
N LYS A 1043 28.33 21.97 18.51
CA LYS A 1043 29.41 22.90 18.15
C LYS A 1043 29.34 24.20 18.95
N SER A 1044 28.14 24.75 19.16
CA SER A 1044 27.92 25.93 19.99
C SER A 1044 28.35 25.69 21.44
N PHE A 1045 27.91 24.57 22.02
CA PHE A 1045 28.28 24.14 23.37
C PHE A 1045 29.80 23.97 23.53
N LEU A 1046 30.46 23.26 22.60
CA LEU A 1046 31.91 23.04 22.64
C LEU A 1046 32.71 24.34 22.49
N ASN A 1047 32.25 25.26 21.64
CA ASN A 1047 32.87 26.57 21.48
C ASN A 1047 32.73 27.42 22.75
N LYS A 1048 31.56 27.40 23.39
CA LYS A 1048 31.33 28.05 24.68
C LYS A 1048 32.28 27.46 25.74
N ARG A 1049 32.31 26.12 25.89
CA ARG A 1049 33.20 25.42 26.85
C ARG A 1049 34.68 25.76 26.63
N ARG A 1050 35.16 25.72 25.38
CA ARG A 1050 36.55 26.08 25.03
C ARG A 1050 36.87 27.55 25.30
N SER A 1051 35.92 28.45 25.03
CA SER A 1051 36.08 29.88 25.33
C SER A 1051 36.24 30.10 26.83
N MET A 1052 35.39 29.48 27.65
CA MET A 1052 35.47 29.57 29.11
C MET A 1052 36.77 28.97 29.67
N GLN A 1053 37.19 27.80 29.18
CA GLN A 1053 38.47 27.21 29.57
C GLN A 1053 39.68 28.11 29.21
N LYS A 1054 39.67 28.74 28.03
CA LYS A 1054 40.70 29.71 27.64
C LYS A 1054 40.67 30.95 28.55
N ARG A 1055 39.49 31.45 28.91
CA ARG A 1055 39.34 32.58 29.84
C ARG A 1055 39.88 32.23 31.21
N ARG A 1056 39.50 31.09 31.78
CA ARG A 1056 40.01 30.59 33.07
C ARG A 1056 41.52 30.43 33.07
N LYS A 1057 42.08 29.79 32.04
CA LYS A 1057 43.55 29.65 31.89
C LYS A 1057 44.25 31.02 31.79
N LYS A 1058 43.65 31.99 31.09
CA LYS A 1058 44.18 33.36 31.01
C LYS A 1058 44.13 34.04 32.39
N GLN A 1059 43.02 33.90 33.11
CA GLN A 1059 42.85 34.44 34.47
C GLN A 1059 43.86 33.83 35.44
N ASP A 1060 44.04 32.50 35.46
CA ASP A 1060 45.00 31.80 36.31
C ASP A 1060 46.45 32.25 36.04
N VAL A 1061 46.79 32.50 34.77
CA VAL A 1061 48.11 33.02 34.40
C VAL A 1061 48.27 34.46 34.85
N LEU A 1062 47.25 35.30 34.68
CA LEU A 1062 47.28 36.71 35.07
C LEU A 1062 47.30 36.90 36.58
N SER A 1063 46.51 36.13 37.34
CA SER A 1063 46.49 36.18 38.81
C SER A 1063 47.84 35.80 39.41
N ARG A 1064 48.63 34.95 38.74
CA ARG A 1064 50.00 34.63 39.15
C ARG A 1064 51.02 35.70 38.76
N ILE A 1065 50.86 36.35 37.61
CA ILE A 1065 51.88 37.27 37.05
C ILE A 1065 51.68 38.70 37.55
N LEU A 1066 50.44 39.19 37.62
CA LEU A 1066 50.16 40.59 37.94
C LEU A 1066 50.64 41.02 39.34
N PRO A 1067 50.49 40.22 40.42
CA PRO A 1067 51.03 40.56 41.75
C PRO A 1067 52.56 40.72 41.74
N GLU A 1068 53.26 39.80 41.09
CA GLU A 1068 54.72 39.86 40.95
C GLU A 1068 55.17 41.10 40.17
N MET A 1069 54.43 41.49 39.13
CA MET A 1069 54.70 42.71 38.37
C MET A 1069 54.42 43.97 39.19
N ALA A 1070 53.28 44.02 39.89
CA ALA A 1070 52.89 45.15 40.73
C ALA A 1070 53.91 45.40 41.84
N HIS A 1071 54.31 44.34 42.56
CA HIS A 1071 55.32 44.40 43.61
C HIS A 1071 56.66 44.92 43.09
N LYS A 1072 57.18 44.33 42.00
CA LYS A 1072 58.46 44.77 41.39
C LYS A 1072 58.39 46.20 40.86
N LEU A 1073 57.27 46.63 40.29
CA LEU A 1073 57.08 48.00 39.83
C LEU A 1073 57.05 48.99 41.00
N ALA A 1074 56.37 48.66 42.09
CA ALA A 1074 56.35 49.46 43.30
C ALA A 1074 57.74 49.57 43.94
N GLU A 1075 58.47 48.46 44.03
CA GLU A 1075 59.85 48.40 44.53
C GLU A 1075 60.80 49.28 43.70
N VAL A 1076 60.75 49.15 42.38
CA VAL A 1076 61.65 49.89 41.46
C VAL A 1076 61.30 51.38 41.39
N THR A 1077 60.01 51.74 41.48
CA THR A 1077 59.57 53.15 41.36
C THR A 1077 59.42 53.88 42.69
N GLY A 1078 59.47 53.18 43.83
CA GLY A 1078 59.25 53.72 45.16
C GLY A 1078 57.83 54.23 45.41
N ARG A 1079 56.84 53.74 44.65
CA ARG A 1079 55.43 54.13 44.75
C ARG A 1079 54.59 53.04 45.44
N GLN A 1080 53.36 53.38 45.83
CA GLN A 1080 52.40 52.39 46.34
C GLN A 1080 52.10 51.35 45.26
N GLU A 1081 51.90 50.10 45.68
CA GLU A 1081 51.49 49.01 44.79
C GLU A 1081 50.17 49.35 44.07
N PRO A 1082 50.10 49.16 42.74
CA PRO A 1082 48.89 49.42 41.98
C PRO A 1082 47.81 48.37 42.27
N ASP A 1083 46.54 48.78 42.26
CA ASP A 1083 45.38 47.89 42.35
C ASP A 1083 45.32 46.96 41.13
N ILE A 1084 45.38 45.65 41.41
CA ILE A 1084 45.48 44.59 40.42
C ILE A 1084 44.10 44.11 40.00
N ASP A 1085 43.12 44.15 40.90
CA ASP A 1085 41.81 43.53 40.68
C ASP A 1085 41.01 44.33 39.65
N SER A 1086 41.08 45.66 39.72
CA SER A 1086 40.52 46.54 38.70
C SER A 1086 41.22 46.37 37.34
N ALA A 1087 42.54 46.14 37.33
CA ALA A 1087 43.28 45.89 36.11
C ALA A 1087 42.93 44.52 35.50
N LEU A 1088 42.77 43.48 36.33
CA LEU A 1088 42.38 42.14 35.92
C LEU A 1088 40.98 42.16 35.28
N ALA A 1089 40.01 42.80 35.92
CA ALA A 1089 38.64 42.92 35.38
C ALA A 1089 38.62 43.58 33.99
N ARG A 1090 39.41 44.64 33.81
CA ARG A 1090 39.55 45.33 32.52
C ARG A 1090 40.23 44.48 31.45
N ILE A 1091 41.32 43.77 31.79
CA ILE A 1091 42.03 42.88 30.85
C ILE A 1091 41.18 41.68 30.44
N MET A 1092 40.31 41.22 31.36
CA MET A 1092 39.38 40.12 31.14
C MET A 1092 38.07 40.55 30.48
N ASN A 1093 37.76 41.85 30.42
CA ASN A 1093 36.47 42.36 29.91
C ASN A 1093 35.29 41.86 30.77
N ASN A 1094 35.49 41.80 32.09
CA ASN A 1094 34.54 41.25 33.06
C ASN A 1094 33.66 42.35 33.67
N VAL A 1095 32.52 41.96 34.23
CA VAL A 1095 31.78 42.84 35.15
C VAL A 1095 32.49 42.82 36.50
N SER A 1096 32.94 43.99 36.96
CA SER A 1096 33.55 44.12 38.29
C SER A 1096 32.55 44.64 39.29
N ILE A 1097 32.54 44.04 40.47
CA ILE A 1097 31.72 44.48 41.60
C ILE A 1097 32.66 44.82 42.74
N GLU A 1098 32.62 46.08 43.15
CA GLU A 1098 33.48 46.66 44.17
C GLU A 1098 32.63 47.10 45.37
N ARG A 1099 33.00 46.69 46.58
CA ARG A 1099 32.41 47.21 47.83
C ARG A 1099 33.37 48.18 48.48
N GLN A 1100 32.88 49.38 48.76
CA GLN A 1100 33.63 50.42 49.47
C GLN A 1100 32.93 50.74 50.79
N ILE A 1101 33.67 50.65 51.89
CA ILE A 1101 33.17 50.94 53.24
C ILE A 1101 33.93 52.15 53.80
N GLU A 1102 33.21 53.26 54.01
CA GLU A 1102 33.74 54.47 54.65
C GLU A 1102 32.98 54.72 55.97
N GLU A 1103 33.63 54.40 57.09
CA GLU A 1103 33.05 54.43 58.45
C GLU A 1103 31.78 53.58 58.62
N THR A 1104 30.62 54.12 58.25
CA THR A 1104 29.30 53.48 58.32
C THR A 1104 28.58 53.47 56.98
N ALA A 1105 29.13 54.09 55.94
CA ALA A 1105 28.56 54.11 54.60
C ALA A 1105 29.16 52.98 53.76
N VAL A 1106 28.29 52.12 53.22
CA VAL A 1106 28.63 51.04 52.31
C VAL A 1106 28.16 51.42 50.91
N THR A 1107 29.04 51.34 49.93
CA THR A 1107 28.72 51.58 48.52
C THR A 1107 29.09 50.36 47.69
N LEU A 1108 28.12 49.81 46.99
CA LEU A 1108 28.33 48.75 46.00
C LEU A 1108 28.35 49.37 44.62
N LYS A 1109 29.43 49.10 43.88
CA LYS A 1109 29.67 49.67 42.56
C LYS A 1109 29.87 48.56 41.54
N VAL A 1110 29.03 48.53 40.53
CA VAL A 1110 29.06 47.56 39.43
C VAL A 1110 29.57 48.28 38.19
N ARG A 1111 30.70 47.82 37.66
CA ARG A 1111 31.28 48.34 36.40
C ARG A 1111 31.23 47.25 35.35
N ASN A 1112 30.63 47.57 34.20
CA ASN A 1112 30.60 46.65 33.09
C ASN A 1112 31.76 46.97 32.13
N HIS A 1113 32.83 46.19 32.19
CA HIS A 1113 33.93 46.33 31.23
C HIS A 1113 33.65 45.63 29.90
N SER A 1114 32.55 44.88 29.76
CA SER A 1114 32.21 44.20 28.52
C SER A 1114 31.69 45.14 27.42
N ASP A 1115 31.58 44.62 26.21
CA ASP A 1115 31.07 45.30 25.01
C ASP A 1115 29.53 45.17 24.83
N ARG A 1116 28.85 44.53 25.79
CA ARG A 1116 27.40 44.32 25.79
C ARG A 1116 26.78 44.83 27.09
N ASN A 1117 25.47 45.05 27.09
CA ASN A 1117 24.75 45.39 28.31
C ASN A 1117 24.64 44.13 29.19
N GLU A 1118 24.81 44.29 30.49
CA GLU A 1118 24.74 43.19 31.47
C GLU A 1118 23.72 43.54 32.54
N THR A 1119 22.98 42.55 33.02
CA THR A 1119 21.92 42.68 34.02
C THR A 1119 22.17 41.69 35.17
N PRO A 1120 23.18 41.95 36.02
CA PRO A 1120 23.43 41.09 37.17
C PRO A 1120 22.28 41.19 38.19
N GLU A 1121 21.97 40.07 38.82
CA GLU A 1121 21.16 40.02 40.04
C GLU A 1121 22.11 39.96 41.22
N ILE A 1122 22.10 40.98 42.06
CA ILE A 1122 23.08 41.16 43.14
C ILE A 1122 22.33 41.12 44.46
N THR A 1123 22.64 40.13 45.29
CA THR A 1123 22.12 40.03 46.65
C THR A 1123 23.24 40.26 47.65
N GLU A 1124 23.18 41.40 48.33
CA GLU A 1124 24.10 41.77 49.41
C GLU A 1124 23.49 41.36 50.76
N ILE A 1125 24.19 40.52 51.51
CA ILE A 1125 23.75 39.99 52.80
C ILE A 1125 24.45 40.77 53.91
N VAL A 1126 23.69 41.39 54.81
CA VAL A 1126 24.18 42.26 55.88
C VAL A 1126 23.72 41.71 57.24
N SER A 1127 24.64 41.49 58.17
CA SER A 1127 24.31 40.91 59.49
C SER A 1127 23.60 41.86 60.48
N ALA A 1128 23.22 43.05 60.02
CA ALA A 1128 22.59 44.09 60.84
C ALA A 1128 21.70 44.98 59.96
N GLU A 1129 20.71 45.64 60.59
CA GLU A 1129 19.72 46.45 59.87
C GLU A 1129 20.37 47.61 59.08
N PRO A 1130 20.25 47.61 57.74
CA PRO A 1130 20.78 48.67 56.91
C PRO A 1130 19.85 49.89 56.93
N GLN A 1131 20.45 51.08 56.98
CA GLN A 1131 19.74 52.36 56.93
C GLN A 1131 19.95 53.05 55.59
N ASN A 1132 18.97 53.83 55.13
CA ASN A 1132 19.02 54.56 53.85
C ASN A 1132 19.22 53.63 52.63
N VAL A 1133 18.59 52.46 52.63
CA VAL A 1133 18.51 51.61 51.43
C VAL A 1133 17.67 52.36 50.37
N PRO A 1134 18.14 52.49 49.12
CA PRO A 1134 17.38 53.11 48.03
C PRO A 1134 16.10 52.35 47.67
N ASP A 1135 15.09 53.05 47.14
CA ASP A 1135 13.78 52.47 46.78
C ASP A 1135 13.86 51.43 45.64
N ASP A 1136 14.95 51.40 44.87
CA ASP A 1136 15.21 50.45 43.78
C ASP A 1136 15.97 49.19 44.22
N VAL A 1137 16.16 49.01 45.54
CA VAL A 1137 16.80 47.84 46.15
C VAL A 1137 15.80 47.19 47.11
N ASP A 1138 15.45 45.93 46.85
CA ASP A 1138 14.55 45.18 47.70
C ASP A 1138 15.28 44.72 48.97
N SER A 1139 14.72 44.98 50.14
CA SER A 1139 15.31 44.57 51.43
C SER A 1139 14.42 43.57 52.17
N VAL A 1140 14.95 42.38 52.47
CA VAL A 1140 14.24 41.32 53.20
C VAL A 1140 15.05 40.91 54.43
N ASN A 1141 14.41 40.78 55.60
CA ASN A 1141 15.06 40.28 56.81
C ASN A 1141 14.68 38.80 57.03
N MET A 1142 15.69 37.95 57.21
CA MET A 1142 15.53 36.56 57.63
C MET A 1142 16.50 36.26 58.77
N ASP A 1143 15.97 35.86 59.93
CA ASP A 1143 16.74 35.41 61.10
C ASP A 1143 17.83 36.38 61.60
N GLY A 1144 17.65 37.70 61.39
CA GLY A 1144 18.60 38.73 61.83
C GLY A 1144 19.63 39.14 60.77
N GLU A 1145 19.63 38.50 59.60
CA GLU A 1145 20.38 38.92 58.41
C GLU A 1145 19.44 39.63 57.42
N TRP A 1146 19.98 40.64 56.73
CA TRP A 1146 19.27 41.46 55.77
C TRP A 1146 19.79 41.20 54.37
N PHE A 1147 18.90 40.80 53.47
CA PHE A 1147 19.18 40.52 52.07
C PHE A 1147 18.74 41.73 51.23
N LEU A 1148 19.71 42.42 50.64
CA LEU A 1148 19.52 43.56 49.76
C LEU A 1148 19.67 43.11 48.31
N THR A 1149 18.55 42.91 47.61
CA THR A 1149 18.52 42.44 46.21
C THR A 1149 18.43 43.63 45.26
N TRP A 1150 19.37 43.70 44.32
CA TRP A 1150 19.50 44.77 43.35
C TRP A 1150 19.73 44.20 41.95
N ASN A 1151 18.88 44.62 41.00
CA ASN A 1151 18.86 44.11 39.62
C ASN A 1151 19.20 45.21 38.59
N PRO A 1152 20.41 45.79 38.62
CA PRO A 1152 20.74 46.89 37.73
C PRO A 1152 20.92 46.45 36.29
N THR A 1153 20.50 47.29 35.34
CA THR A 1153 20.93 47.19 33.94
C THR A 1153 22.14 48.07 33.70
N VAL A 1154 23.30 47.47 33.41
CA VAL A 1154 24.58 48.18 33.23
C VAL A 1154 25.00 48.11 31.77
N LYS A 1155 25.00 49.26 31.07
CA LYS A 1155 25.42 49.28 29.66
C LYS A 1155 26.92 49.00 29.50
N ALA A 1156 27.33 48.63 28.29
CA ALA A 1156 28.73 48.42 27.95
C ALA A 1156 29.59 49.65 28.30
N GLY A 1157 30.61 49.46 29.14
CA GLY A 1157 31.50 50.54 29.60
C GLY A 1157 30.93 51.43 30.72
N ASP A 1158 29.65 51.28 31.07
CA ASP A 1158 29.00 52.09 32.11
C ASP A 1158 29.26 51.53 33.51
N THR A 1159 28.91 52.35 34.50
CA THR A 1159 29.04 52.04 35.92
C THR A 1159 27.80 52.51 36.64
N VAL A 1160 27.26 51.65 37.49
CA VAL A 1160 26.14 51.96 38.37
C VAL A 1160 26.53 51.63 39.80
N GLN A 1161 25.92 52.29 40.77
CA GLN A 1161 26.20 52.07 42.18
C GLN A 1161 24.99 52.40 43.03
N PHE A 1162 24.90 51.77 44.19
CA PHE A 1162 23.99 52.19 45.25
C PHE A 1162 24.75 52.22 46.58
N SER A 1163 24.23 52.98 47.54
CA SER A 1163 24.84 53.15 48.85
C SER A 1163 23.80 53.01 49.95
N TYR A 1164 24.20 52.41 51.07
CA TYR A 1164 23.41 52.30 52.29
C TYR A 1164 24.31 52.52 53.53
N ARG A 1165 23.74 52.57 54.72
CA ARG A 1165 24.49 52.65 55.98
C ARG A 1165 24.34 51.39 56.80
N ALA A 1166 25.44 50.92 57.37
CA ALA A 1166 25.47 49.79 58.30
C ALA A 1166 26.20 50.18 59.60
N VAL A 1167 25.92 49.46 60.68
CA VAL A 1167 26.65 49.61 61.95
C VAL A 1167 28.10 49.12 61.79
N SER A 1168 29.01 49.66 62.61
CA SER A 1168 30.46 49.46 62.46
C SER A 1168 30.95 48.01 62.65
N ASP A 1169 30.12 47.13 63.22
CA ASP A 1169 30.39 45.71 63.47
C ASP A 1169 29.61 44.77 62.55
N ALA A 1170 28.91 45.28 61.53
CA ALA A 1170 28.21 44.46 60.55
C ALA A 1170 29.18 43.65 59.67
N THR A 1171 28.81 42.41 59.37
CA THR A 1171 29.49 41.57 58.38
C THR A 1171 28.68 41.54 57.07
N PHE A 1172 29.39 41.38 55.96
CA PHE A 1172 28.83 41.46 54.62
C PHE A 1172 29.20 40.23 53.79
N ASP A 1173 28.23 39.68 53.07
CA ASP A 1173 28.44 38.66 52.04
C ASP A 1173 27.72 39.07 50.75
N ILE A 1174 28.12 38.54 49.60
CA ILE A 1174 27.53 38.89 48.31
C ILE A 1174 27.28 37.64 47.46
N GLN A 1175 26.07 37.54 46.92
CA GLN A 1175 25.68 36.53 45.95
C GLN A 1175 25.30 37.23 44.65
N ILE A 1176 25.79 36.69 43.53
CA ILE A 1176 25.58 37.28 42.20
C ILE A 1176 25.12 36.21 41.24
N ASP A 1177 23.94 36.45 40.68
CA ASP A 1177 23.32 35.64 39.65
C ASP A 1177 23.21 36.42 38.33
N GLY A 1178 22.89 35.71 37.24
CA GLY A 1178 22.77 36.29 35.91
C GLY A 1178 24.08 36.55 35.16
N ILE A 1179 25.25 36.41 35.81
CA ILE A 1179 26.57 36.50 35.17
C ILE A 1179 27.41 35.24 35.45
N GLU A 1180 27.97 34.64 34.40
CA GLU A 1180 28.91 33.51 34.52
C GLU A 1180 30.13 33.90 35.37
N THR A 1181 30.51 33.06 36.33
CA THR A 1181 31.57 33.36 37.33
C THR A 1181 32.91 33.77 36.69
N GLU A 1182 33.29 33.20 35.55
CA GLU A 1182 34.53 33.55 34.84
C GLU A 1182 34.45 34.91 34.11
N LYS A 1183 33.26 35.51 34.03
CA LYS A 1183 33.00 36.86 33.53
C LYS A 1183 32.79 37.88 34.65
N LEU A 1184 32.88 37.46 35.89
CA LEU A 1184 32.77 38.30 37.08
C LEU A 1184 34.15 38.59 37.67
N THR A 1185 34.32 39.75 38.30
CA THR A 1185 35.48 40.03 39.16
C THR A 1185 34.98 40.69 40.44
N LEU A 1186 35.19 40.01 41.56
CA LEU A 1186 34.73 40.44 42.87
C LEU A 1186 35.87 41.11 43.63
N ASN A 1187 35.64 42.33 44.10
CA ASN A 1187 36.53 43.10 44.96
C ASN A 1187 35.71 43.63 46.14
N VAL A 1188 35.40 42.73 47.08
CA VAL A 1188 34.31 42.88 48.07
C VAL A 1188 34.79 42.73 49.50
#